data_AF-A0A954Q6G1-F1
#
_entry.id   AF-A0A954Q6G1-F1
#
_cell.length_a   1.000
_cell.length_b   1.000
_cell.length_c   1.000
_cell.angle_alpha   90.00
_cell.angle_beta   90.00
_cell.angle_gamma   90.00
#
_symmetry.space_group_name_H-M   'P 1'
#
loop_
_entity.id
_entity.type
_entity.pdbx_description
1 polymer ?
#
loop_
_entity_poly.entity_id
_entity_poly.type
_entity_poly.pdbx_seq_one_letter_code
_entity_poly.pdbx_strand_id
1 'polypeptide(L)'
;MPLHLNSILWTRSQIDRLTAGTWLSGGSVDWLATGVRREPQHVAAGDLFITAGPVGREVVTSDVNQLFARGAVAVITSVPPTTNVLWGPVRLVADTNQVYEALAADSLSRNTTQIVAVTGSVGKTGTKDAIAHVLSHQGTVLSNPRSANSDTVILELLCQLAPNVDYAIAELGMLGPHSITRKAALCQPHVAVITSINAAHRKHHRSDISIAETKSEILDGIRPGGTAVLPRDSSFFEYLLKRAEAQSNIKRVLTFGRHTDADVRLVKQSSHADSTDVEIDCCGQQLCYRVGLPGGHHALNSLAVWAVVSALGADSTLAAMSLSSLPPTFRRCERFRVERPEGVCEVIDDSWNASPESVAAAIELLSRRPIPAGGRRVLILGDMLELGPNERALHRSLAEPINSGNIDIVFTAGDLTRELHDALPSSRQGGHFRSSRELAAQLDRLIQAGDSLLVKGSNAMEMVRVVSAALRGKPRSERIASRYWNLAVEQQGCDHDAAQQANCDQEHEAGAQGKAAKVSVDAESFAFLNRLRDSLQGSELHSTTLYESDVWQLPDRLSKTLWGFVITFYQPGAERLMVARVESKNPFDNVRRTVERVRLHPRFSEFDLSDWSRCRMQVDFIVNEPELVELATLSDSAMSGNLRCHASLMSSGADEGRRIVLGAHHTERDGYFMTHHTERDGCAEGAASPWLVQVTDWTDAVVAKNKKQLTRFELGVDGLRIVAEGKRRYFLPGDAFVKSILGIGQLRRHIQRLFAGDDIESLTYYRFRSLSFVSAVDVGSAVRTGTVDADSTVRTADRTNWLPLYRGLPPIPEVNCESLTQAARAGTKWIADSIQPDGRFIYYYDAATDTRRDHEHPNRDFDTDPYYNLLRHGGGAITLLLDGQLEQQKRDQGPGCDRTSNDNLWRDVIERSLDFFVRQLVEYRTAHGDQAAYAFYNRKAKLGGSGIGLCALAMYQHIFQDSRYALDSLKLVDHLCNEINDQGEFRYYHIYLDEPVAWKDNQKYFSFYYPGEAILGLSQYSQHVCNSEADRRRVFDKLHLALRFLLRDRPQLHKEHYQSLPSDSWLMMGINDLWDVAEFREVEYKRFVFDDADQMVRLMYTEEDALYPDYVGSFYYQYGDHPFPDGARAEGLMAAYQLALKVGDQQRIERYREACVQVARATLRLCNTRESAYSAPNPDRTVGGIRFKLTRQWFRIDTIQHVASFYLKLLATNEFSPSASDVAEPT
;
A
#
# COMPACT_ATOMS: atom_id res chain seq x y z
N MET A 1 15.02 10.66 3.85
CA MET A 1 13.57 10.71 3.52
C MET A 1 13.20 12.18 3.36
N PRO A 2 12.31 12.59 2.45
CA PRO A 2 11.70 13.91 2.57
C PRO A 2 10.80 13.88 3.82
N LEU A 3 11.03 14.81 4.74
CA LEU A 3 10.10 15.07 5.84
C LEU A 3 8.77 15.49 5.22
N HIS A 4 7.69 14.77 5.50
CA HIS A 4 6.35 15.32 5.34
C HIS A 4 6.14 16.26 6.53
N LEU A 5 6.61 17.49 6.37
CA LEU A 5 6.28 18.58 7.26
C LEU A 5 4.80 18.89 6.99
N ASN A 6 3.89 18.44 7.86
CA ASN A 6 2.46 18.81 7.80
C ASN A 6 2.22 20.31 8.10
N SER A 7 3.27 21.13 8.07
CA SER A 7 3.23 22.57 8.23
C SER A 7 2.98 23.25 6.89
N ILE A 8 2.09 24.23 6.88
CA ILE A 8 1.87 25.14 5.75
C ILE A 8 3.20 25.86 5.43
N LEU A 9 3.71 25.69 4.21
CA LEU A 9 4.92 26.37 3.73
C LEU A 9 4.59 27.70 3.06
N TRP A 10 3.57 27.69 2.20
CA TRP A 10 3.18 28.85 1.40
C TRP A 10 1.66 28.97 1.31
N THR A 11 1.15 30.17 1.52
CA THR A 11 -0.24 30.51 1.23
C THR A 11 -0.32 31.24 -0.11
N ARG A 12 -1.50 31.21 -0.72
CA ARG A 12 -1.78 32.05 -1.89
C ARG A 12 -1.40 33.51 -1.66
N SER A 13 -1.81 34.10 -0.52
CA SER A 13 -1.54 35.51 -0.21
C SER A 13 -0.05 35.80 -0.08
N GLN A 14 0.76 34.84 0.39
CA GLN A 14 2.22 34.97 0.39
C GLN A 14 2.77 34.97 -1.04
N ILE A 15 2.31 34.07 -1.91
CA ILE A 15 2.73 34.06 -3.33
C ILE A 15 2.32 35.35 -4.04
N ASP A 16 1.11 35.84 -3.82
CA ASP A 16 0.63 37.09 -4.42
C ASP A 16 1.48 38.30 -3.98
N ARG A 17 1.93 38.33 -2.72
CA ARG A 17 2.80 39.40 -2.19
C ARG A 17 4.24 39.29 -2.68
N LEU A 18 4.79 38.08 -2.76
CA LEU A 18 6.20 37.84 -3.06
C LEU A 18 6.50 37.79 -4.56
N THR A 19 5.49 37.61 -5.40
CA THR A 19 5.67 37.39 -6.85
C THR A 19 4.83 38.34 -7.67
N ALA A 20 5.41 38.94 -8.72
CA ALA A 20 4.66 39.67 -9.73
C ALA A 20 4.13 38.69 -10.80
N GLY A 21 2.83 38.73 -11.10
CA GLY A 21 2.22 37.86 -12.10
C GLY A 21 0.70 37.94 -12.12
N THR A 22 0.10 37.24 -13.08
CA THR A 22 -1.35 37.20 -13.30
C THR A 22 -1.86 35.78 -13.17
N TRP A 23 -2.95 35.59 -12.43
CA TRP A 23 -3.66 34.31 -12.39
C TRP A 23 -4.43 34.10 -13.70
N LEU A 24 -4.07 33.05 -14.45
CA LEU A 24 -4.79 32.62 -15.66
C LEU A 24 -6.07 31.85 -15.30
N SER A 25 -6.06 31.17 -14.16
CA SER A 25 -7.19 30.40 -13.62
C SER A 25 -7.12 30.35 -12.09
N GLY A 26 -8.26 30.17 -11.42
CA GLY A 26 -8.31 29.93 -9.97
C GLY A 26 -7.87 31.10 -9.08
N GLY A 27 -7.72 32.31 -9.63
CA GLY A 27 -7.24 33.50 -8.90
C GLY A 27 -8.17 34.06 -7.83
N SER A 28 -9.34 33.44 -7.58
CA SER A 28 -10.22 33.75 -6.45
C SER A 28 -10.24 32.66 -5.38
N VAL A 29 -9.59 31.52 -5.62
CA VAL A 29 -9.60 30.34 -4.75
C VAL A 29 -8.39 30.40 -3.82
N ASP A 30 -8.63 30.36 -2.52
CA ASP A 30 -7.55 30.24 -1.54
C ASP A 30 -7.04 28.80 -1.44
N TRP A 31 -5.73 28.66 -1.25
CA TRP A 31 -5.05 27.39 -1.15
C TRP A 31 -3.79 27.53 -0.28
N LEU A 32 -3.34 26.38 0.22
CA LEU A 32 -2.19 26.24 1.08
C LEU A 32 -1.26 25.17 0.48
N ALA A 33 0.02 25.48 0.34
CA ALA A 33 1.03 24.55 -0.09
C ALA A 33 1.85 24.05 1.09
N THR A 34 2.01 22.73 1.17
CA THR A 34 2.84 22.02 2.17
C THR A 34 4.16 21.54 1.59
N GLY A 35 4.38 21.74 0.28
CA GLY A 35 5.63 21.46 -0.40
C GLY A 35 5.83 22.35 -1.62
N VAL A 36 7.06 22.37 -2.14
CA VAL A 36 7.42 23.04 -3.40
C VAL A 36 8.15 22.03 -4.28
N ARG A 37 7.77 21.95 -5.56
CA ARG A 37 8.35 21.01 -6.54
C ARG A 37 8.65 21.67 -7.87
N ARG A 38 9.71 21.18 -8.49
CA ARG A 38 10.09 21.54 -9.87
C ARG A 38 9.87 20.41 -10.88
N GLU A 39 10.07 19.18 -10.44
CA GLU A 39 10.06 18.01 -11.31
C GLU A 39 8.65 17.38 -11.31
N PRO A 40 7.97 17.28 -12.47
CA PRO A 40 6.60 16.77 -12.53
C PRO A 40 6.42 15.42 -11.83
N GLN A 41 7.39 14.51 -11.97
CA GLN A 41 7.42 13.16 -11.39
C GLN A 41 7.55 13.14 -9.86
N HIS A 42 7.92 14.26 -9.24
CA HIS A 42 8.03 14.39 -7.79
C HIS A 42 6.84 15.13 -7.16
N VAL A 43 5.88 15.60 -7.95
CA VAL A 43 4.66 16.25 -7.44
C VAL A 43 3.83 15.27 -6.63
N ALA A 44 3.45 15.71 -5.44
CA ALA A 44 2.51 15.07 -4.55
C ALA A 44 1.39 16.03 -4.15
N ALA A 45 0.38 15.48 -3.47
CA ALA A 45 -0.72 16.26 -2.90
C ALA A 45 -0.19 17.36 -1.96
N GLY A 46 -0.66 18.60 -2.16
CA GLY A 46 -0.26 19.75 -1.36
C GLY A 46 0.93 20.54 -1.90
N ASP A 47 1.56 20.10 -2.99
CA ASP A 47 2.73 20.77 -3.54
C ASP A 47 2.35 22.01 -4.38
N LEU A 48 3.08 23.11 -4.20
CA LEU A 48 3.18 24.19 -5.18
C LEU A 48 4.16 23.76 -6.26
N PHE A 49 3.72 23.72 -7.52
CA PHE A 49 4.61 23.43 -8.64
C PHE A 49 5.10 24.71 -9.31
N ILE A 50 6.40 24.83 -9.52
CA ILE A 50 7.00 25.97 -10.23
C ILE A 50 7.84 25.43 -11.38
N THR A 51 7.46 25.77 -12.62
CA THR A 51 8.13 25.25 -13.81
C THR A 51 9.60 25.67 -13.84
N ALA A 52 10.46 24.82 -14.38
CA ALA A 52 11.77 25.29 -14.86
C ALA A 52 11.53 26.42 -15.88
N GLY A 53 12.37 27.47 -15.87
CA GLY A 53 12.23 28.63 -16.77
C GLY A 53 12.17 28.28 -18.28
N PRO A 54 12.04 29.27 -19.18
CA PRO A 54 11.64 29.02 -20.57
C PRO A 54 12.73 28.24 -21.32
N VAL A 55 12.55 26.92 -21.45
CA VAL A 55 13.35 26.08 -22.34
C VAL A 55 12.50 25.73 -23.55
N GLY A 56 12.33 26.66 -24.48
CA GLY A 56 11.99 26.46 -25.90
C GLY A 56 10.86 25.47 -26.28
N ARG A 57 10.07 25.00 -25.31
CA ARG A 57 9.01 24.01 -25.46
C ARG A 57 7.72 24.67 -25.03
N GLU A 58 6.69 24.50 -25.84
CA GLU A 58 5.33 24.83 -25.46
C GLU A 58 5.01 24.16 -24.13
N VAL A 59 4.44 24.91 -23.19
CA VAL A 59 3.83 24.32 -22.00
C VAL A 59 2.48 23.80 -22.47
N VAL A 60 2.41 22.50 -22.75
CA VAL A 60 1.17 21.87 -23.20
C VAL A 60 0.18 21.87 -22.04
N THR A 61 -1.06 22.32 -22.28
CA THR A 61 -2.09 22.37 -21.23
C THR A 61 -2.31 21.01 -20.56
N SER A 62 -2.13 19.90 -21.29
CA SER A 62 -2.19 18.54 -20.74
C SER A 62 -1.14 18.30 -19.65
N ASP A 63 0.07 18.83 -19.82
CA ASP A 63 1.17 18.62 -18.88
C ASP A 63 0.93 19.40 -17.59
N VAL A 64 0.42 20.63 -17.71
CA VAL A 64 -0.01 21.44 -16.56
C VAL A 64 -1.15 20.76 -15.80
N ASN A 65 -2.14 20.23 -16.53
CA ASN A 65 -3.26 19.52 -15.92
C ASN A 65 -2.84 18.19 -15.28
N GLN A 66 -1.81 17.50 -15.81
CA GLN A 66 -1.22 16.32 -15.16
C GLN A 66 -0.59 16.66 -13.80
N LEU A 67 -0.04 17.86 -13.61
CA LEU A 67 0.48 18.29 -12.30
C LEU A 67 -0.64 18.41 -11.26
N PHE A 68 -1.79 18.99 -11.65
CA PHE A 68 -2.98 19.04 -10.80
C PHE A 68 -3.53 17.63 -10.53
N ALA A 69 -3.50 16.73 -11.51
CA ALA A 69 -3.90 15.33 -11.32
C ALA A 69 -3.01 14.58 -10.30
N ARG A 70 -1.75 15.02 -10.15
CA ARG A 70 -0.80 14.52 -9.13
C ARG A 70 -0.95 15.19 -7.77
N GLY A 71 -1.82 16.20 -7.67
CA GLY A 71 -2.19 16.86 -6.41
C GLY A 71 -1.51 18.21 -6.18
N ALA A 72 -0.92 18.84 -7.20
CA ALA A 72 -0.44 20.22 -7.08
C ALA A 72 -1.60 21.16 -6.69
N VAL A 73 -1.39 22.04 -5.71
CA VAL A 73 -2.42 23.02 -5.27
C VAL A 73 -2.43 24.28 -6.13
N ALA A 74 -1.30 24.59 -6.76
CA ALA A 74 -1.14 25.67 -7.72
C ALA A 74 0.07 25.40 -8.62
N VAL A 75 0.07 25.99 -9.81
CA VAL A 75 1.17 25.94 -10.77
C VAL A 75 1.62 27.36 -11.10
N ILE A 76 2.92 27.64 -10.98
CA ILE A 76 3.54 28.90 -11.42
C ILE A 76 4.38 28.61 -12.66
N THR A 77 4.08 29.30 -13.76
CA THR A 77 4.74 29.12 -15.06
C THR A 77 5.17 30.47 -15.64
N SER A 78 6.23 30.50 -16.44
CA SER A 78 6.63 31.67 -17.24
C SER A 78 6.16 31.60 -18.70
N VAL A 79 5.54 30.50 -19.11
CA VAL A 79 5.02 30.29 -20.46
C VAL A 79 3.52 30.00 -20.36
N PRO A 80 2.66 30.73 -21.11
CA PRO A 80 1.23 30.48 -21.09
C PRO A 80 0.93 29.09 -21.67
N PRO A 81 0.02 28.32 -21.05
CA PRO A 81 -0.43 27.04 -21.60
C PRO A 81 -1.10 27.21 -22.98
N THR A 82 -1.02 26.18 -23.83
CA THR A 82 -1.51 26.23 -25.22
C THR A 82 -3.03 26.42 -25.38
N THR A 83 -3.82 26.18 -24.32
CA THR A 83 -5.28 26.37 -24.29
C THR A 83 -5.78 26.88 -22.93
N ASN A 84 -7.00 27.44 -22.89
CA ASN A 84 -7.56 28.07 -21.69
C ASN A 84 -8.23 27.10 -20.68
N VAL A 85 -8.22 25.78 -20.92
CA VAL A 85 -8.91 24.81 -20.05
C VAL A 85 -7.94 24.27 -18.98
N LEU A 86 -7.79 25.02 -17.89
CA LEU A 86 -6.91 24.70 -16.77
C LEU A 86 -7.71 24.14 -15.58
N TRP A 87 -7.22 23.06 -14.97
CA TRP A 87 -7.94 22.34 -13.91
C TRP A 87 -7.80 22.93 -12.51
N GLY A 88 -6.82 23.81 -12.29
CA GLY A 88 -6.55 24.42 -11.00
C GLY A 88 -5.91 25.81 -11.12
N PRO A 89 -5.48 26.42 -10.00
CA PRO A 89 -4.88 27.75 -9.99
C PRO A 89 -3.54 27.80 -10.74
N VAL A 90 -3.48 28.57 -11.82
CA VAL A 90 -2.24 28.76 -12.60
C VAL A 90 -1.86 30.23 -12.62
N ARG A 91 -0.65 30.54 -12.14
CA ARG A 91 -0.08 31.89 -12.18
C ARG A 91 0.96 32.00 -13.29
N LEU A 92 0.75 32.94 -14.19
CA LEU A 92 1.73 33.33 -15.19
C LEU A 92 2.63 34.43 -14.62
N VAL A 93 3.94 34.20 -14.62
CA VAL A 93 4.97 35.14 -14.19
C VAL A 93 5.93 35.43 -15.33
N ALA A 94 6.77 36.47 -15.21
CA ALA A 94 7.78 36.75 -16.23
C ALA A 94 8.96 35.75 -16.18
N ASP A 95 9.39 35.36 -14.97
CA ASP A 95 10.54 34.47 -14.75
C ASP A 95 10.32 33.62 -13.49
N THR A 96 10.31 32.30 -13.64
CA THR A 96 10.14 31.37 -12.50
C THR A 96 11.36 31.27 -11.60
N ASN A 97 12.57 31.63 -12.08
CA ASN A 97 13.75 31.65 -11.21
C ASN A 97 13.66 32.79 -10.19
N GLN A 98 13.12 33.96 -10.58
CA GLN A 98 12.87 35.06 -9.66
C GLN A 98 11.86 34.69 -8.57
N VAL A 99 10.88 33.84 -8.91
CA VAL A 99 9.95 33.28 -7.92
C VAL A 99 10.71 32.42 -6.92
N TYR A 100 11.52 31.47 -7.37
CA TYR A 100 12.33 30.64 -6.49
C TYR A 100 13.26 31.46 -5.58
N GLU A 101 13.93 32.49 -6.12
CA GLU A 101 14.81 33.37 -5.34
C GLU A 101 14.03 34.18 -4.29
N ALA A 102 12.87 34.73 -4.64
CA ALA A 102 12.02 35.47 -3.70
C ALA A 102 11.50 34.56 -2.56
N LEU A 103 11.04 33.36 -2.89
CA LEU A 103 10.58 32.38 -1.90
C LEU A 103 11.72 31.88 -1.02
N ALA A 104 12.89 31.59 -1.58
CA ALA A 104 14.06 31.19 -0.80
C ALA A 104 14.51 32.29 0.17
N ALA A 105 14.54 33.56 -0.27
CA ALA A 105 14.92 34.69 0.57
C ALA A 105 13.94 34.92 1.73
N ASP A 106 12.62 34.91 1.46
CA ASP A 106 11.59 35.03 2.49
C ASP A 106 11.69 33.88 3.50
N SER A 107 11.83 32.65 3.00
CA SER A 107 12.01 31.45 3.80
C SER A 107 13.22 31.53 4.73
N LEU A 108 14.38 31.97 4.23
CA LEU A 108 15.57 32.18 5.07
C LEU A 108 15.36 33.26 6.13
N SER A 109 14.65 34.34 5.80
CA SER A 109 14.47 35.48 6.71
C SER A 109 13.59 35.17 7.92
N ARG A 110 12.65 34.23 7.77
CA ARG A 110 11.64 33.89 8.80
C ARG A 110 11.98 32.63 9.60
N ASN A 111 13.05 31.93 9.25
CA ASN A 111 13.49 30.69 9.88
C ASN A 111 14.81 30.86 10.65
N THR A 112 14.97 30.11 11.72
CA THR A 112 16.22 30.04 12.51
C THR A 112 17.10 28.83 12.16
N THR A 113 16.77 28.15 11.05
CA THR A 113 17.43 26.93 10.58
C THR A 113 18.95 27.09 10.44
N GLN A 114 19.70 26.15 11.00
CA GLN A 114 21.14 26.06 10.84
C GLN A 114 21.50 25.39 9.51
N ILE A 115 22.20 26.10 8.63
CA ILE A 115 22.49 25.66 7.27
C ILE A 115 23.94 25.20 7.16
N VAL A 116 24.15 23.97 6.68
CA VAL A 116 25.47 23.40 6.40
C VAL A 116 25.62 23.18 4.90
N ALA A 117 26.64 23.78 4.29
CA ALA A 117 26.96 23.56 2.89
C ALA A 117 28.21 22.68 2.74
N VAL A 118 28.18 21.71 1.83
CA VAL A 118 29.27 20.73 1.63
C VAL A 118 29.72 20.73 0.17
N THR A 119 31.03 20.89 -0.07
CA THR A 119 31.66 20.68 -1.38
C THR A 119 32.95 19.86 -1.25
N GLY A 120 33.55 19.49 -2.39
CA GLY A 120 34.74 18.64 -2.43
C GLY A 120 34.93 17.90 -3.75
N SER A 121 36.11 17.33 -3.99
CA SER A 121 36.34 16.45 -5.15
C SER A 121 35.70 15.08 -4.90
N VAL A 122 35.97 14.48 -3.74
CA VAL A 122 35.44 13.18 -3.31
C VAL A 122 34.80 13.33 -1.92
N GLY A 123 33.81 12.48 -1.59
CA GLY A 123 33.24 12.43 -0.24
C GLY A 123 32.08 13.40 0.05
N LYS A 124 31.69 14.27 -0.91
CA LYS A 124 30.58 15.23 -0.76
C LYS A 124 29.28 14.59 -0.25
N THR A 125 28.69 13.71 -1.05
CA THR A 125 27.39 13.09 -0.74
C THR A 125 27.46 12.23 0.52
N GLY A 126 28.54 11.47 0.72
CA GLY A 126 28.71 10.65 1.92
C GLY A 126 28.82 11.49 3.19
N THR A 127 29.54 12.62 3.13
CA THR A 127 29.65 13.56 4.25
C THR A 127 28.32 14.29 4.49
N LYS A 128 27.66 14.76 3.44
CA LYS A 128 26.34 15.40 3.51
C LYS A 128 25.28 14.47 4.13
N ASP A 129 25.22 13.22 3.67
CA ASP A 129 24.28 12.21 4.21
C ASP A 129 24.65 11.83 5.66
N ALA A 130 25.93 11.75 6.00
CA ALA A 130 26.37 11.48 7.37
C ALA A 130 26.05 12.63 8.34
N ILE A 131 26.25 13.88 7.92
CA ILE A 131 25.82 15.07 8.69
C ILE A 131 24.30 15.03 8.88
N ALA A 132 23.54 14.77 7.82
CA ALA A 132 22.09 14.71 7.89
C ALA A 132 21.59 13.60 8.83
N HIS A 133 22.21 12.41 8.78
CA HIS A 133 21.89 11.29 9.67
C HIS A 133 22.20 11.61 11.13
N VAL A 134 23.35 12.22 11.41
CA VAL A 134 23.73 12.60 12.78
C VAL A 134 22.77 13.66 13.34
N LEU A 135 22.51 14.72 12.58
CA LEU A 135 21.65 15.81 13.04
C LEU A 135 20.16 15.42 13.09
N SER A 136 19.71 14.43 12.31
CA SER A 136 18.32 13.96 12.36
C SER A 136 17.95 13.24 13.66
N HIS A 137 18.95 12.82 14.44
CA HIS A 137 18.75 12.29 15.79
C HIS A 137 18.70 13.39 16.86
N GLN A 138 18.86 14.65 16.48
CA GLN A 138 18.92 15.80 17.38
C GLN A 138 17.89 16.89 17.03
N GLY A 139 17.40 16.90 15.79
CA GLY A 139 16.36 17.81 15.33
C GLY A 139 15.86 17.48 13.93
N THR A 140 15.00 18.34 13.40
CA THR A 140 14.41 18.22 12.07
C THR A 140 15.42 18.62 11.00
N VAL A 141 15.74 17.73 10.06
CA VAL A 141 16.76 17.95 9.03
C VAL A 141 16.18 17.90 7.62
N LEU A 142 16.40 18.96 6.84
CA LEU A 142 16.16 18.99 5.40
C LEU A 142 17.47 18.85 4.62
N SER A 143 17.49 18.13 3.50
CA SER A 143 18.69 18.02 2.65
C SER A 143 18.33 17.78 1.19
N ASN A 144 19.17 18.26 0.26
CA ASN A 144 18.97 18.03 -1.16
C ASN A 144 19.10 16.53 -1.52
N PRO A 145 18.25 16.02 -2.43
CA PRO A 145 18.16 14.60 -2.71
C PRO A 145 19.41 14.07 -3.41
N ARG A 146 19.97 12.96 -2.91
CA ARG A 146 21.12 12.27 -3.50
C ARG A 146 22.28 13.26 -3.73
N SER A 147 22.87 13.28 -4.93
CA SER A 147 23.92 14.23 -5.32
C SER A 147 23.39 15.34 -6.24
N ALA A 148 22.09 15.65 -6.19
CA ALA A 148 21.50 16.71 -7.01
C ALA A 148 21.88 18.08 -6.44
N ASN A 149 22.71 18.85 -7.16
CA ASN A 149 23.41 20.02 -6.61
C ASN A 149 23.41 21.23 -7.56
N SER A 150 22.41 21.31 -8.44
CA SER A 150 22.20 22.46 -9.32
C SER A 150 21.58 23.64 -8.58
N ASP A 151 21.73 24.85 -9.11
CA ASP A 151 21.26 26.09 -8.49
C ASP A 151 19.76 26.04 -8.17
N THR A 152 18.95 25.49 -9.07
CA THR A 152 17.51 25.36 -8.84
C THR A 152 17.17 24.31 -7.79
N VAL A 153 17.94 23.22 -7.66
CA VAL A 153 17.71 22.23 -6.58
C VAL A 153 18.03 22.83 -5.22
N ILE A 154 19.03 23.71 -5.16
CA ILE A 154 19.34 24.47 -3.95
C ILE A 154 18.21 25.43 -3.61
N LEU A 155 17.67 26.16 -4.60
CA LEU A 155 16.51 27.03 -4.36
C LEU A 155 15.28 26.24 -3.91
N GLU A 156 14.98 25.11 -4.53
CA GLU A 156 13.87 24.23 -4.12
C GLU A 156 14.04 23.71 -2.68
N LEU A 157 15.27 23.41 -2.24
CA LEU A 157 15.58 23.06 -0.85
C LEU A 157 15.23 24.22 0.10
N LEU A 158 15.62 25.46 -0.24
CA LEU A 158 15.38 26.64 0.59
C LEU A 158 13.89 27.02 0.64
N CYS A 159 13.15 26.86 -0.47
CA CYS A 159 11.71 27.07 -0.52
C CYS A 159 10.91 26.06 0.32
N GLN A 160 11.56 24.96 0.75
CA GLN A 160 10.97 23.93 1.60
C GLN A 160 11.26 24.08 3.10
N LEU A 161 11.94 25.16 3.53
CA LEU A 161 12.20 25.39 4.96
C LEU A 161 10.91 25.83 5.68
N ALA A 162 10.34 24.90 6.46
CA ALA A 162 9.27 25.20 7.40
C ALA A 162 9.83 25.77 8.72
N PRO A 163 9.01 26.52 9.49
CA PRO A 163 9.37 27.09 10.80
C PRO A 163 10.01 26.12 11.81
N ASN A 164 9.73 24.83 11.70
CA ASN A 164 10.19 23.77 12.60
C ASN A 164 11.41 22.99 12.05
N VAL A 165 12.04 23.44 10.98
CA VAL A 165 13.27 22.81 10.46
C VAL A 165 14.48 23.36 11.21
N ASP A 166 15.12 22.51 12.01
CA ASP A 166 16.30 22.88 12.80
C ASP A 166 17.56 22.99 11.95
N TYR A 167 17.74 22.07 10.99
CA TYR A 167 18.94 22.00 10.15
C TYR A 167 18.63 21.82 8.66
N ALA A 168 19.43 22.44 7.79
CA ALA A 168 19.38 22.21 6.35
C ALA A 168 20.78 21.93 5.77
N ILE A 169 20.94 20.80 5.08
CA ILE A 169 22.23 20.31 4.58
C ILE A 169 22.25 20.34 3.05
N ALA A 170 23.07 21.21 2.48
CA ALA A 170 23.17 21.45 1.04
C ALA A 170 24.51 20.96 0.47
N GLU A 171 24.49 19.97 -0.43
CA GLU A 171 25.67 19.64 -1.25
C GLU A 171 25.76 20.60 -2.45
N LEU A 172 26.92 21.28 -2.60
CA LEU A 172 27.20 22.22 -3.68
C LEU A 172 28.22 21.64 -4.68
N GLY A 173 27.77 21.42 -5.91
CA GLY A 173 28.58 20.92 -7.01
C GLY A 173 29.22 22.04 -7.84
N MET A 174 30.33 21.71 -8.51
CA MET A 174 31.00 22.58 -9.48
C MET A 174 30.67 22.15 -10.91
N LEU A 175 30.52 23.10 -11.83
CA LEU A 175 30.53 22.90 -13.27
C LEU A 175 31.77 23.55 -13.93
N GLY A 176 32.32 24.57 -13.29
CA GLY A 176 33.50 25.32 -13.70
C GLY A 176 33.73 26.51 -12.76
N PRO A 177 34.64 27.43 -13.10
CA PRO A 177 34.88 28.64 -12.32
C PRO A 177 33.59 29.44 -12.06
N HIS A 178 33.48 30.02 -10.87
CA HIS A 178 32.35 30.83 -10.37
C HIS A 178 31.02 30.10 -10.19
N SER A 179 30.97 28.78 -10.45
CA SER A 179 29.73 28.00 -10.36
C SER A 179 29.28 27.70 -8.93
N ILE A 180 30.16 27.74 -7.93
CA ILE A 180 29.79 27.53 -6.51
C ILE A 180 29.42 28.86 -5.87
N THR A 181 30.04 29.97 -6.28
CA THR A 181 29.83 31.33 -5.77
C THR A 181 28.34 31.66 -5.63
N ARG A 182 27.56 31.49 -6.71
CA ARG A 182 26.11 31.78 -6.69
C ARG A 182 25.36 30.89 -5.70
N LYS A 183 25.62 29.58 -5.69
CA LYS A 183 24.95 28.64 -4.79
C LYS A 183 25.26 28.93 -3.32
N ALA A 184 26.50 29.28 -3.02
CA ALA A 184 26.92 29.64 -1.68
C ALA A 184 26.21 30.93 -1.22
N ALA A 185 26.12 31.94 -2.09
CA ALA A 185 25.41 33.18 -1.82
C ALA A 185 23.89 32.98 -1.60
N LEU A 186 23.28 32.03 -2.32
CA LEU A 186 21.88 31.64 -2.12
C LEU A 186 21.67 30.91 -0.79
N CYS A 187 22.54 29.97 -0.43
CA CYS A 187 22.42 29.17 0.80
C CYS A 187 22.71 29.95 2.09
N GLN A 188 23.62 30.92 2.04
CA GLN A 188 24.15 31.63 3.21
C GLN A 188 24.51 30.69 4.40
N PRO A 189 25.38 29.69 4.20
CA PRO A 189 25.64 28.66 5.20
C PRO A 189 26.21 29.22 6.52
N HIS A 190 25.79 28.60 7.61
CA HIS A 190 26.37 28.78 8.95
C HIS A 190 27.69 28.03 9.06
N VAL A 191 27.76 26.86 8.42
CA VAL A 191 28.96 26.04 8.34
C VAL A 191 29.19 25.62 6.89
N ALA A 192 30.38 25.89 6.35
CA ALA A 192 30.76 25.41 5.01
C ALA A 192 31.91 24.41 5.12
N VAL A 193 31.77 23.27 4.45
CA VAL A 193 32.69 22.14 4.50
C VAL A 193 33.32 21.91 3.14
N ILE A 194 34.65 21.85 3.09
CA ILE A 194 35.41 21.34 1.94
C ILE A 194 35.93 19.95 2.31
N THR A 195 35.43 18.88 1.69
CA THR A 195 35.81 17.51 2.05
C THR A 195 37.19 17.12 1.52
N SER A 196 37.51 17.47 0.26
CA SER A 196 38.82 17.23 -0.35
C SER A 196 39.04 18.07 -1.61
N ILE A 197 40.31 18.28 -1.99
CA ILE A 197 40.74 18.87 -3.27
C ILE A 197 41.63 17.86 -4.01
N ASN A 198 41.08 17.21 -5.03
CA ASN A 198 41.78 16.23 -5.87
C ASN A 198 41.51 16.51 -7.35
N ALA A 199 42.32 15.92 -8.24
CA ALA A 199 42.28 16.10 -9.71
C ALA A 199 41.01 15.57 -10.44
N ALA A 200 39.94 15.23 -9.71
CA ALA A 200 38.64 14.96 -10.31
C ALA A 200 38.10 16.21 -11.05
N HIS A 201 37.52 16.03 -12.24
CA HIS A 201 37.07 17.10 -13.15
C HIS A 201 38.18 17.91 -13.84
N ARG A 202 39.41 17.40 -13.93
CA ARG A 202 40.54 18.05 -14.62
C ARG A 202 40.23 18.48 -16.05
N LYS A 203 39.31 17.80 -16.75
CA LYS A 203 38.88 18.17 -18.11
C LYS A 203 38.37 19.62 -18.24
N HIS A 204 37.78 20.18 -17.18
CA HIS A 204 37.21 21.55 -17.19
C HIS A 204 38.15 22.60 -16.58
N HIS A 205 39.33 22.20 -16.12
CA HIS A 205 40.22 23.01 -15.29
C HIS A 205 41.66 22.98 -15.80
N ARG A 206 42.31 24.15 -15.89
CA ARG A 206 43.66 24.27 -16.47
C ARG A 206 44.74 23.67 -15.57
N SER A 207 44.49 23.59 -14.26
CA SER A 207 45.43 23.14 -13.23
C SER A 207 44.71 22.72 -11.95
N ASP A 208 45.37 21.94 -11.09
CA ASP A 208 44.80 21.49 -9.81
C ASP A 208 44.47 22.65 -8.86
N ILE A 209 45.25 23.75 -8.92
CA ILE A 209 44.96 24.97 -8.17
C ILE A 209 43.62 25.59 -8.59
N SER A 210 43.24 25.50 -9.88
CA SER A 210 41.94 26.03 -10.33
C SER A 210 40.75 25.24 -9.77
N ILE A 211 40.94 23.96 -9.42
CA ILE A 211 39.93 23.16 -8.70
C ILE A 211 39.82 23.67 -7.26
N ALA A 212 40.94 23.98 -6.61
CA ALA A 212 40.97 24.56 -5.26
C ALA A 212 40.30 25.93 -5.23
N GLU A 213 40.60 26.80 -6.20
CA GLU A 213 39.97 28.12 -6.38
C GLU A 213 38.45 27.97 -6.46
N THR A 214 37.95 27.13 -7.37
CA THR A 214 36.50 26.95 -7.54
C THR A 214 35.81 26.37 -6.31
N LYS A 215 36.41 25.40 -5.61
CA LYS A 215 35.80 24.88 -4.37
C LYS A 215 35.85 25.88 -3.22
N SER A 216 36.86 26.73 -3.18
CA SER A 216 36.98 27.77 -2.16
C SER A 216 35.91 28.86 -2.27
N GLU A 217 35.22 28.98 -3.41
CA GLU A 217 34.06 29.87 -3.58
C GLU A 217 32.93 29.57 -2.59
N ILE A 218 32.86 28.36 -2.02
CA ILE A 218 31.88 28.05 -0.97
C ILE A 218 32.03 28.96 0.26
N LEU A 219 33.27 29.42 0.52
CA LEU A 219 33.60 30.28 1.65
C LEU A 219 33.00 31.68 1.49
N ASP A 220 32.79 32.12 0.26
CA ASP A 220 32.29 33.47 -0.06
C ASP A 220 30.81 33.63 0.32
N GLY A 221 30.07 32.53 0.44
CA GLY A 221 28.68 32.54 0.87
C GLY A 221 28.46 32.43 2.37
N ILE A 222 29.51 32.20 3.18
CA ILE A 222 29.34 32.00 4.62
C ILE A 222 28.74 33.25 5.25
N ARG A 223 27.67 33.06 6.03
CA ARG A 223 26.99 34.15 6.72
C ARG A 223 27.89 34.78 7.79
N PRO A 224 27.68 36.05 8.17
CA PRO A 224 28.44 36.68 9.26
C PRO A 224 28.40 35.84 10.55
N GLY A 225 29.58 35.58 11.12
CA GLY A 225 29.75 34.75 12.32
C GLY A 225 29.87 33.25 12.05
N GLY A 226 29.86 32.81 10.79
CA GLY A 226 29.89 31.41 10.40
C GLY A 226 31.26 30.73 10.54
N THR A 227 31.29 29.43 10.25
CA THR A 227 32.46 28.56 10.40
C THR A 227 32.86 27.90 9.07
N ALA A 228 34.15 27.92 8.75
CA ALA A 228 34.72 27.13 7.66
C ALA A 228 35.33 25.83 8.20
N VAL A 229 35.06 24.70 7.54
CA VAL A 229 35.61 23.38 7.86
C VAL A 229 36.51 22.93 6.70
N LEU A 230 37.81 22.83 6.95
CA LEU A 230 38.84 22.63 5.93
C LEU A 230 39.64 21.32 6.14
N PRO A 231 40.03 20.62 5.05
CA PRO A 231 40.81 19.39 5.14
C PRO A 231 42.29 19.72 5.34
N ARG A 232 42.82 19.49 6.54
CA ARG A 232 44.21 19.84 6.91
C ARG A 232 45.25 19.08 6.10
N ASP A 233 44.93 17.84 5.70
CA ASP A 233 45.83 16.98 4.93
C ASP A 233 45.95 17.38 3.44
N SER A 234 45.20 18.39 2.98
CA SER A 234 45.21 18.83 1.59
C SER A 234 46.52 19.52 1.23
N SER A 235 47.09 19.22 0.06
CA SER A 235 48.22 19.97 -0.51
C SER A 235 47.90 21.45 -0.78
N PHE A 236 46.60 21.79 -0.86
CA PHE A 236 46.11 23.16 -1.03
C PHE A 236 45.66 23.80 0.28
N PHE A 237 45.93 23.18 1.43
CA PHE A 237 45.46 23.67 2.73
C PHE A 237 45.86 25.13 2.99
N GLU A 238 47.13 25.50 2.76
CA GLU A 238 47.62 26.88 2.97
C GLU A 238 46.87 27.92 2.11
N TYR A 239 46.50 27.55 0.89
CA TYR A 239 45.67 28.40 0.03
C TYR A 239 44.25 28.53 0.60
N LEU A 240 43.63 27.42 1.00
CA LEU A 240 42.28 27.42 1.57
C LEU A 240 42.19 28.21 2.88
N LEU A 241 43.20 28.07 3.75
CA LEU A 241 43.28 28.80 5.01
C LEU A 241 43.36 30.30 4.76
N LYS A 242 44.30 30.75 3.92
CA LYS A 242 44.42 32.18 3.55
C LYS A 242 43.13 32.73 2.94
N ARG A 243 42.45 31.93 2.11
CA ARG A 243 41.17 32.32 1.50
C ARG A 243 40.08 32.48 2.56
N ALA A 244 40.02 31.58 3.56
CA ALA A 244 39.07 31.67 4.66
C ALA A 244 39.37 32.86 5.58
N GLU A 245 40.63 33.09 5.94
CA GLU A 245 41.05 34.22 6.79
C GLU A 245 40.80 35.59 6.12
N ALA A 246 40.84 35.65 4.79
CA ALA A 246 40.50 36.85 4.05
C ALA A 246 39.01 37.21 4.07
N GLN A 247 38.12 36.31 4.55
CA GLN A 247 36.68 36.54 4.60
C GLN A 247 36.25 37.05 5.98
N SER A 248 35.81 38.32 6.04
CA SER A 248 35.37 38.96 7.30
C SER A 248 34.18 38.28 7.97
N ASN A 249 33.37 37.53 7.22
CA ASN A 249 32.21 36.83 7.75
C ASN A 249 32.56 35.56 8.52
N ILE A 250 33.74 34.99 8.30
CA ILE A 250 34.17 33.73 8.92
C ILE A 250 34.77 34.04 10.28
N LYS A 251 34.10 33.59 11.34
CA LYS A 251 34.56 33.79 12.73
C LYS A 251 35.49 32.68 13.19
N ARG A 252 35.31 31.47 12.66
CA ARG A 252 36.06 30.28 13.07
C ARG A 252 36.45 29.47 11.85
N VAL A 253 37.69 29.00 11.83
CA VAL A 253 38.15 27.96 10.91
C VAL A 253 38.39 26.71 11.76
N LEU A 254 37.77 25.60 11.37
CA LEU A 254 38.00 24.28 11.93
C LEU A 254 38.66 23.41 10.89
N THR A 255 39.62 22.61 11.32
CA THR A 255 40.38 21.74 10.44
C THR A 255 40.22 20.28 10.83
N PHE A 256 40.26 19.38 9.86
CA PHE A 256 40.16 17.94 10.11
C PHE A 256 41.17 17.15 9.28
N GLY A 257 41.64 16.02 9.81
CA GLY A 257 42.59 15.16 9.09
C GLY A 257 43.45 14.29 10.00
N ARG A 258 44.53 13.74 9.44
CA ARG A 258 45.56 12.97 10.14
C ARG A 258 46.68 13.86 10.66
N HIS A 259 46.85 15.05 10.08
CA HIS A 259 47.88 16.00 10.46
C HIS A 259 47.83 16.30 11.97
N THR A 260 49.01 16.45 12.58
CA THR A 260 49.15 16.66 14.03
C THR A 260 48.44 17.90 14.54
N ASP A 261 48.38 18.93 13.69
CA ASP A 261 47.76 20.24 13.97
C ASP A 261 46.28 20.34 13.54
N ALA A 262 45.65 19.24 13.14
CA ALA A 262 44.22 19.28 12.82
C ALA A 262 43.39 19.44 14.11
N ASP A 263 42.37 20.30 14.09
CA ASP A 263 41.47 20.50 15.24
C ASP A 263 40.65 19.25 15.54
N VAL A 264 40.21 18.55 14.49
CA VAL A 264 39.59 17.23 14.56
C VAL A 264 40.56 16.24 13.94
N ARG A 265 41.43 15.66 14.77
CA ARG A 265 42.55 14.82 14.36
C ARG A 265 42.25 13.34 14.53
N LEU A 266 42.58 12.55 13.52
CA LEU A 266 42.54 11.09 13.61
C LEU A 266 43.72 10.59 14.46
N VAL A 267 43.43 9.97 15.61
CA VAL A 267 44.44 9.35 16.48
C VAL A 267 44.64 7.89 16.08
N LYS A 268 43.54 7.14 15.94
CA LYS A 268 43.57 5.73 15.59
C LYS A 268 42.35 5.34 14.76
N GLN A 269 42.54 4.40 13.84
CA GLN A 269 41.46 3.77 13.09
C GLN A 269 41.66 2.25 13.08
N SER A 270 40.58 1.50 13.25
CA SER A 270 40.55 0.04 13.09
C SER A 270 39.37 -0.34 12.22
N SER A 271 39.65 -0.75 10.98
CA SER A 271 38.60 -1.17 10.05
C SER A 271 38.23 -2.64 10.27
N HIS A 272 36.94 -2.88 10.44
CA HIS A 272 36.32 -4.20 10.54
C HIS A 272 35.60 -4.55 9.23
N ALA A 273 35.04 -5.76 9.17
CA ALA A 273 34.34 -6.24 7.98
C ALA A 273 33.15 -5.35 7.60
N ASP A 274 32.40 -4.85 8.58
CA ASP A 274 31.13 -4.12 8.38
C ASP A 274 31.12 -2.74 9.06
N SER A 275 32.21 -2.32 9.69
CA SER A 275 32.29 -1.06 10.45
C SER A 275 33.73 -0.55 10.56
N THR A 276 33.91 0.66 11.07
CA THR A 276 35.24 1.21 11.39
C THR A 276 35.22 1.85 12.78
N ASP A 277 36.11 1.40 13.65
CA ASP A 277 36.34 2.05 14.95
C ASP A 277 37.33 3.19 14.78
N VAL A 278 37.00 4.34 15.38
CA VAL A 278 37.73 5.58 15.21
C VAL A 278 37.98 6.21 16.58
N GLU A 279 39.22 6.62 16.80
CA GLU A 279 39.66 7.42 17.93
C GLU A 279 40.15 8.76 17.37
N ILE A 280 39.59 9.85 17.88
CA ILE A 280 39.93 11.21 17.46
C ILE A 280 40.25 12.09 18.65
N ASP A 281 41.04 13.12 18.37
CA ASP A 281 41.19 14.30 19.21
C ASP A 281 40.34 15.40 18.58
N CYS A 282 39.25 15.81 19.23
CA CYS A 282 38.34 16.83 18.76
C CYS A 282 38.46 18.06 19.65
N CYS A 283 39.21 19.06 19.19
CA CYS A 283 39.48 20.31 19.90
C CYS A 283 40.06 20.09 21.31
N GLY A 284 40.93 19.08 21.49
CA GLY A 284 41.54 18.72 22.77
C GLY A 284 40.79 17.64 23.56
N GLN A 285 39.62 17.21 23.08
CA GLN A 285 38.84 16.13 23.69
C GLN A 285 39.06 14.81 22.96
N GLN A 286 39.52 13.79 23.68
CA GLN A 286 39.63 12.43 23.14
C GLN A 286 38.26 11.77 23.04
N LEU A 287 37.92 11.26 21.87
CA LEU A 287 36.65 10.62 21.57
C LEU A 287 36.86 9.29 20.85
N CYS A 288 36.16 8.25 21.31
CA CYS A 288 36.12 6.94 20.67
C CYS A 288 34.70 6.66 20.18
N TYR A 289 34.54 6.31 18.92
CA TYR A 289 33.24 5.99 18.33
C TYR A 289 33.39 4.98 17.19
N ARG A 290 32.26 4.42 16.78
CA ARG A 290 32.16 3.50 15.65
C ARG A 290 31.43 4.18 14.51
N VAL A 291 31.93 4.01 13.30
CA VAL A 291 31.22 4.33 12.06
C VAL A 291 30.61 3.02 11.53
N GLY A 292 29.31 3.03 11.26
CA GLY A 292 28.55 1.88 10.72
C GLY A 292 28.92 1.46 9.29
N LEU A 293 30.06 1.95 8.78
CA LEU A 293 30.57 1.68 7.44
C LEU A 293 32.05 1.26 7.49
N PRO A 294 32.43 0.21 6.72
CA PRO A 294 33.82 -0.21 6.64
C PRO A 294 34.63 0.73 5.72
N GLY A 295 35.89 0.98 6.07
CA GLY A 295 36.86 1.67 5.21
C GLY A 295 37.38 2.99 5.78
N GLY A 296 38.68 3.23 5.64
CA GLY A 296 39.36 4.40 6.24
C GLY A 296 38.88 5.76 5.70
N HIS A 297 38.34 5.79 4.48
CA HIS A 297 37.76 7.02 3.91
C HIS A 297 36.45 7.43 4.60
N HIS A 298 35.64 6.47 5.09
CA HIS A 298 34.46 6.78 5.91
C HIS A 298 34.86 7.29 7.29
N ALA A 299 35.95 6.78 7.87
CA ALA A 299 36.53 7.36 9.09
C ALA A 299 36.93 8.82 8.85
N LEU A 300 37.71 9.13 7.79
CA LEU A 300 38.09 10.51 7.48
C LEU A 300 36.89 11.43 7.23
N ASN A 301 35.87 10.98 6.50
CA ASN A 301 34.64 11.77 6.31
C ASN A 301 33.92 12.03 7.65
N SER A 302 33.96 11.08 8.59
CA SER A 302 33.35 11.26 9.92
C SER A 302 34.03 12.35 10.75
N LEU A 303 35.31 12.65 10.52
CA LEU A 303 35.98 13.78 11.18
C LEU A 303 35.40 15.13 10.73
N ALA A 304 35.03 15.26 9.44
CA ALA A 304 34.33 16.45 8.96
C ALA A 304 32.94 16.58 9.61
N VAL A 305 32.26 15.45 9.86
CA VAL A 305 30.98 15.43 10.62
C VAL A 305 31.20 15.94 12.05
N TRP A 306 32.25 15.48 12.72
CA TRP A 306 32.61 15.97 14.06
C TRP A 306 32.94 17.45 14.11
N ALA A 307 33.63 17.98 13.09
CA ALA A 307 33.88 19.41 12.96
C ALA A 307 32.56 20.20 12.83
N VAL A 308 31.58 19.68 12.09
CA VAL A 308 30.24 20.28 11.98
C VAL A 308 29.48 20.21 13.31
N VAL A 309 29.51 19.07 14.01
CA VAL A 309 28.89 18.90 15.34
C VAL A 309 29.47 19.92 16.32
N SER A 310 30.81 20.09 16.33
CA SER A 310 31.49 21.10 17.17
C SER A 310 31.14 22.53 16.77
N ALA A 311 31.04 22.82 15.46
CA ALA A 311 30.69 24.15 14.97
C ALA A 311 29.25 24.57 15.33
N LEU A 312 28.31 23.63 15.28
CA LEU A 312 26.91 23.86 15.61
C LEU A 312 26.58 23.74 17.10
N GLY A 313 27.53 23.25 17.92
CA GLY A 313 27.27 22.95 19.33
C GLY A 313 26.27 21.80 19.52
N ALA A 314 26.21 20.87 18.56
CA ALA A 314 25.33 19.70 18.61
C ALA A 314 25.86 18.66 19.63
N ASP A 315 24.96 17.79 20.12
CA ASP A 315 25.26 16.79 21.14
C ASP A 315 26.25 15.74 20.61
N SER A 316 27.42 15.68 21.24
CA SER A 316 28.51 14.76 20.87
C SER A 316 28.18 13.29 21.16
N THR A 317 27.41 13.00 22.21
CA THR A 317 27.03 11.64 22.58
C THR A 317 26.05 11.08 21.55
N LEU A 318 25.02 11.85 21.19
CA LEU A 318 24.07 11.48 20.14
C LEU A 318 24.75 11.36 18.77
N ALA A 319 25.74 12.20 18.49
CA ALA A 319 26.56 12.09 17.28
C ALA A 319 27.36 10.78 17.22
N ALA A 320 28.03 10.41 18.32
CA ALA A 320 28.77 9.15 18.41
C ALA A 320 27.85 7.93 18.25
N MET A 321 26.68 7.93 18.90
CA MET A 321 25.70 6.85 18.81
C MET A 321 25.13 6.71 17.40
N SER A 322 24.73 7.81 16.76
CA SER A 322 24.14 7.79 15.42
C SER A 322 25.15 7.42 14.33
N LEU A 323 26.42 7.80 14.45
CA LEU A 323 27.48 7.34 13.53
C LEU A 323 27.64 5.82 13.52
N SER A 324 27.35 5.13 14.64
CA SER A 324 27.45 3.67 14.72
C SER A 324 26.39 2.94 13.89
N SER A 325 25.27 3.60 13.61
CA SER A 325 24.17 3.09 12.79
C SER A 325 24.12 3.74 11.39
N LEU A 326 25.18 4.45 10.99
CA LEU A 326 25.26 5.14 9.70
C LEU A 326 25.06 4.16 8.53
N PRO A 327 23.98 4.29 7.74
CA PRO A 327 23.73 3.41 6.62
C PRO A 327 24.59 3.79 5.40
N PRO A 328 24.85 2.85 4.46
CA PRO A 328 25.53 3.18 3.22
C PRO A 328 24.66 4.11 2.37
N THR A 329 25.28 5.12 1.76
CA THR A 329 24.61 5.95 0.76
C THR A 329 24.32 5.10 -0.49
N PHE A 330 23.21 5.39 -1.17
CA PHE A 330 22.81 4.68 -2.39
C PHE A 330 23.96 4.55 -3.41
N ARG A 331 24.21 3.31 -3.87
CA ARG A 331 25.28 2.95 -4.83
C ARG A 331 26.69 3.36 -4.40
N ARG A 332 26.93 3.51 -3.09
CA ARG A 332 28.22 3.87 -2.50
C ARG A 332 28.53 2.91 -1.34
N CYS A 333 29.13 1.78 -1.68
CA CYS A 333 29.36 0.66 -0.76
C CYS A 333 28.08 0.04 -0.18
N GLU A 334 26.98 0.03 -0.96
CA GLU A 334 25.75 -0.68 -0.58
C GLU A 334 25.94 -2.18 -0.78
N ARG A 335 25.48 -3.01 0.16
CA ARG A 335 25.86 -4.42 0.22
C ARG A 335 24.65 -5.33 0.19
N PHE A 336 24.77 -6.39 -0.60
CA PHE A 336 23.71 -7.35 -0.84
C PHE A 336 24.24 -8.77 -0.69
N ARG A 337 23.42 -9.64 -0.11
CA ARG A 337 23.64 -11.10 -0.14
C ARG A 337 22.66 -11.70 -1.14
N VAL A 338 23.20 -12.37 -2.15
CA VAL A 338 22.46 -12.96 -3.27
C VAL A 338 22.54 -14.47 -3.17
N GLU A 339 21.38 -15.14 -3.17
CA GLU A 339 21.32 -16.59 -3.23
C GLU A 339 21.64 -17.07 -4.66
N ARG A 340 22.55 -18.03 -4.77
CA ARG A 340 22.93 -18.74 -5.99
C ARG A 340 22.69 -20.24 -5.77
N PRO A 341 22.52 -21.05 -6.83
CA PRO A 341 22.20 -22.47 -6.70
C PRO A 341 23.12 -23.26 -5.76
N GLU A 342 24.38 -22.86 -5.64
CA GLU A 342 25.42 -23.57 -4.86
C GLU A 342 25.85 -22.81 -3.58
N GLY A 343 25.16 -21.73 -3.19
CA GLY A 343 25.47 -20.98 -1.98
C GLY A 343 25.19 -19.48 -2.07
N VAL A 344 25.81 -18.68 -1.21
CA VAL A 344 25.59 -17.22 -1.14
C VAL A 344 26.75 -16.48 -1.79
N CYS A 345 26.41 -15.45 -2.55
CA CYS A 345 27.33 -14.49 -3.14
C CYS A 345 27.09 -13.11 -2.50
N GLU A 346 28.16 -12.37 -2.20
CA GLU A 346 28.06 -10.99 -1.73
C GLU A 346 28.30 -10.02 -2.90
N VAL A 347 27.44 -9.01 -3.02
CA VAL A 347 27.56 -7.93 -4.00
C VAL A 347 27.69 -6.60 -3.27
N ILE A 348 28.79 -5.89 -3.53
CA ILE A 348 29.11 -4.56 -3.03
C ILE A 348 28.94 -3.58 -4.20
N ASP A 349 27.88 -2.80 -4.16
CA ASP A 349 27.61 -1.76 -5.13
C ASP A 349 28.27 -0.43 -4.75
N ASP A 350 29.29 -0.07 -5.52
CA ASP A 350 29.95 1.22 -5.50
C ASP A 350 29.96 1.86 -6.91
N SER A 351 28.89 1.60 -7.68
CA SER A 351 28.80 1.92 -9.10
C SER A 351 28.43 3.38 -9.41
N TRP A 352 28.23 4.25 -8.42
CA TRP A 352 27.77 5.63 -8.69
C TRP A 352 28.77 6.45 -9.49
N ASN A 353 30.04 6.47 -9.08
CA ASN A 353 31.10 7.18 -9.78
C ASN A 353 32.47 6.59 -9.47
N ALA A 354 33.48 6.90 -10.28
CA ALA A 354 34.83 6.44 -10.08
C ALA A 354 35.88 7.55 -10.31
N SER A 355 36.90 7.52 -9.46
CA SER A 355 38.14 8.31 -9.54
C SER A 355 39.27 7.43 -9.04
N PRO A 356 40.55 7.72 -9.36
CA PRO A 356 41.67 6.90 -8.91
C PRO A 356 41.67 6.64 -7.41
N GLU A 357 41.40 7.65 -6.60
CA GLU A 357 41.40 7.54 -5.14
C GLU A 357 40.21 6.74 -4.61
N SER A 358 39.02 6.92 -5.21
CA SER A 358 37.86 6.13 -4.82
C SER A 358 37.97 4.66 -5.24
N VAL A 359 38.62 4.37 -6.38
CA VAL A 359 38.89 2.98 -6.80
C VAL A 359 39.94 2.34 -5.90
N ALA A 360 41.00 3.06 -5.53
CA ALA A 360 41.97 2.57 -4.55
C ALA A 360 41.32 2.23 -3.21
N ALA A 361 40.41 3.08 -2.71
CA ALA A 361 39.65 2.82 -1.49
C ALA A 361 38.73 1.58 -1.61
N ALA A 362 38.11 1.37 -2.78
CA ALA A 362 37.30 0.19 -3.07
C ALA A 362 38.15 -1.10 -3.12
N ILE A 363 39.35 -1.04 -3.70
CA ILE A 363 40.31 -2.15 -3.71
C ILE A 363 40.74 -2.52 -2.28
N GLU A 364 41.05 -1.52 -1.45
CA GLU A 364 41.41 -1.75 -0.04
C GLU A 364 40.27 -2.42 0.72
N LEU A 365 39.05 -1.92 0.54
CA LEU A 365 37.84 -2.46 1.17
C LEU A 365 37.59 -3.91 0.79
N LEU A 366 37.67 -4.24 -0.51
CA LEU A 366 37.48 -5.61 -1.00
C LEU A 366 38.64 -6.54 -0.57
N SER A 367 39.88 -6.05 -0.57
CA SER A 367 41.07 -6.83 -0.17
C SER A 367 41.02 -7.32 1.28
N ARG A 368 40.39 -6.56 2.17
CA ARG A 368 40.21 -6.92 3.59
C ARG A 368 38.99 -7.79 3.84
N ARG A 369 38.17 -8.06 2.81
CA ARG A 369 36.92 -8.78 2.97
C ARG A 369 37.18 -10.25 3.30
N PRO A 370 36.53 -10.82 4.33
CA PRO A 370 36.61 -12.25 4.58
C PRO A 370 35.86 -12.99 3.48
N ILE A 371 36.45 -14.07 2.96
CA ILE A 371 35.86 -14.94 1.95
C ILE A 371 35.68 -16.36 2.52
N PRO A 372 34.56 -17.05 2.23
CA PRO A 372 34.41 -18.47 2.49
C PRO A 372 35.48 -19.30 1.76
N ALA A 373 35.72 -20.53 2.23
CA ALA A 373 36.61 -21.46 1.55
C ALA A 373 36.15 -21.70 0.10
N GLY A 374 37.03 -21.48 -0.88
CA GLY A 374 36.73 -21.58 -2.30
C GLY A 374 36.03 -20.35 -2.93
N GLY A 375 35.69 -19.33 -2.14
CA GLY A 375 35.18 -18.05 -2.64
C GLY A 375 36.30 -17.14 -3.18
N ARG A 376 35.94 -16.14 -4.00
CA ARG A 376 36.90 -15.18 -4.58
C ARG A 376 36.49 -13.73 -4.29
N ARG A 377 37.48 -12.84 -4.22
CA ARG A 377 37.30 -11.39 -4.25
C ARG A 377 37.33 -10.92 -5.70
N VAL A 378 36.16 -10.60 -6.21
CA VAL A 378 35.92 -10.25 -7.61
C VAL A 378 35.79 -8.74 -7.73
N LEU A 379 36.72 -8.10 -8.43
CA LEU A 379 36.65 -6.67 -8.69
C LEU A 379 36.13 -6.42 -10.11
N ILE A 380 35.10 -5.58 -10.24
CA ILE A 380 34.50 -5.24 -11.52
C ILE A 380 34.59 -3.73 -11.74
N LEU A 381 35.37 -3.30 -12.75
CA LEU A 381 35.66 -1.90 -13.02
C LEU A 381 35.19 -1.45 -14.40
N GLY A 382 34.45 -0.35 -14.44
CA GLY A 382 34.24 0.46 -15.64
C GLY A 382 35.16 1.69 -15.65
N ASP A 383 35.23 2.37 -16.81
CA ASP A 383 36.10 3.53 -17.00
C ASP A 383 35.87 4.66 -15.96
N MET A 384 36.99 5.26 -15.55
CA MET A 384 37.08 6.52 -14.80
C MET A 384 37.14 7.68 -15.79
N LEU A 385 36.08 8.48 -15.87
CA LEU A 385 35.93 9.54 -16.86
C LEU A 385 36.37 10.89 -16.27
N GLU A 386 36.53 11.89 -17.16
CA GLU A 386 36.89 13.29 -16.81
C GLU A 386 38.30 13.48 -16.19
N LEU A 387 39.21 12.53 -16.40
CA LEU A 387 40.59 12.56 -15.89
C LEU A 387 41.56 13.42 -16.73
N GLY A 388 41.14 13.84 -17.93
CA GLY A 388 41.94 14.64 -18.84
C GLY A 388 43.04 13.83 -19.55
N PRO A 389 44.13 14.47 -20.03
CA PRO A 389 45.11 13.84 -20.93
C PRO A 389 45.82 12.58 -20.39
N ASN A 390 45.85 12.39 -19.07
CA ASN A 390 46.55 11.28 -18.42
C ASN A 390 45.64 10.07 -18.14
N GLU A 391 44.40 10.05 -18.66
CA GLU A 391 43.40 9.03 -18.35
C GLU A 391 43.90 7.60 -18.53
N ARG A 392 44.60 7.27 -19.62
CA ARG A 392 45.16 5.93 -19.86
C ARG A 392 46.18 5.51 -18.80
N ALA A 393 47.11 6.41 -18.48
CA ALA A 393 48.13 6.16 -17.47
C ALA A 393 47.53 5.95 -16.08
N LEU A 394 46.49 6.71 -15.74
CA LEU A 394 45.76 6.60 -14.47
C LEU A 394 44.95 5.30 -14.36
N HIS A 395 44.40 4.78 -15.46
CA HIS A 395 43.78 3.44 -15.45
C HIS A 395 44.84 2.35 -15.27
N ARG A 396 45.94 2.43 -16.03
CA ARG A 396 47.06 1.49 -15.94
C ARG A 396 47.66 1.43 -14.53
N SER A 397 47.76 2.59 -13.84
CA SER A 397 48.35 2.65 -12.51
C SER A 397 47.54 1.91 -11.43
N LEU A 398 46.26 1.58 -11.68
CA LEU A 398 45.46 0.77 -10.77
C LEU A 398 45.94 -0.69 -10.68
N ALA A 399 46.82 -1.13 -11.58
CA ALA A 399 47.38 -2.48 -11.52
C ALA A 399 48.21 -2.71 -10.25
N GLU A 400 48.96 -1.70 -9.79
CA GLU A 400 49.79 -1.78 -8.58
C GLU A 400 48.96 -2.05 -7.32
N PRO A 401 47.95 -1.25 -6.95
CA PRO A 401 47.14 -1.52 -5.75
C PRO A 401 46.32 -2.80 -5.85
N ILE A 402 45.91 -3.21 -7.06
CA ILE A 402 45.25 -4.51 -7.26
C ILE A 402 46.24 -5.65 -6.97
N ASN A 403 47.45 -5.58 -7.51
CA ASN A 403 48.49 -6.61 -7.36
C ASN A 403 48.98 -6.73 -5.92
N SER A 404 49.16 -5.59 -5.25
CA SER A 404 49.54 -5.49 -3.83
C SER A 404 48.39 -5.91 -2.89
N GLY A 405 47.14 -5.88 -3.36
CA GLY A 405 45.96 -6.32 -2.62
C GLY A 405 45.63 -7.81 -2.80
N ASN A 406 44.78 -8.32 -1.91
CA ASN A 406 44.21 -9.67 -1.98
C ASN A 406 43.05 -9.71 -2.98
N ILE A 407 43.25 -9.28 -4.23
CA ILE A 407 42.20 -9.36 -5.26
C ILE A 407 42.46 -10.59 -6.13
N ASP A 408 41.48 -11.48 -6.22
CA ASP A 408 41.63 -12.77 -6.89
C ASP A 408 41.42 -12.63 -8.41
N ILE A 409 40.40 -11.87 -8.83
CA ILE A 409 40.04 -11.73 -10.25
C ILE A 409 39.43 -10.36 -10.55
N VAL A 410 39.77 -9.82 -11.72
CA VAL A 410 39.32 -8.50 -12.17
C VAL A 410 38.62 -8.59 -13.54
N PHE A 411 37.40 -8.09 -13.61
CA PHE A 411 36.66 -7.87 -14.86
C PHE A 411 36.62 -6.38 -15.19
N THR A 412 36.81 -6.04 -16.46
CA THR A 412 36.86 -4.64 -16.92
C THR A 412 35.86 -4.37 -18.04
N ALA A 413 35.28 -3.17 -18.08
CA ALA A 413 34.32 -2.75 -19.10
C ALA A 413 34.55 -1.30 -19.56
N GLY A 414 34.97 -1.11 -20.83
CA GLY A 414 35.21 0.20 -21.44
C GLY A 414 36.63 0.39 -21.95
N ASP A 415 36.81 1.32 -22.90
CA ASP A 415 38.07 1.45 -23.66
C ASP A 415 39.29 1.78 -22.78
N LEU A 416 39.12 2.56 -21.71
CA LEU A 416 40.23 3.00 -20.87
C LEU A 416 40.66 1.93 -19.86
N THR A 417 39.71 1.16 -19.31
CA THR A 417 40.00 0.03 -18.42
C THR A 417 40.69 -1.13 -19.13
N ARG A 418 40.76 -1.13 -20.48
CA ARG A 418 41.62 -2.04 -21.23
C ARG A 418 43.08 -1.91 -20.84
N GLU A 419 43.56 -0.69 -20.63
CA GLU A 419 44.94 -0.40 -20.20
C GLU A 419 45.26 -1.03 -18.84
N LEU A 420 44.26 -1.11 -17.95
CA LEU A 420 44.36 -1.82 -16.68
C LEU A 420 44.40 -3.33 -16.90
N HIS A 421 43.46 -3.87 -17.68
CA HIS A 421 43.39 -5.30 -17.96
C HIS A 421 44.71 -5.84 -18.50
N ASP A 422 45.28 -5.17 -19.51
CA ASP A 422 46.53 -5.58 -20.16
C ASP A 422 47.76 -5.45 -19.23
N ALA A 423 47.67 -4.64 -18.17
CA ALA A 423 48.73 -4.47 -17.17
C ALA A 423 48.64 -5.44 -15.98
N LEU A 424 47.52 -6.16 -15.82
CA LEU A 424 47.35 -7.18 -14.79
C LEU A 424 48.02 -8.51 -15.20
N PRO A 425 48.53 -9.30 -14.24
CA PRO A 425 49.02 -10.65 -14.53
C PRO A 425 47.86 -11.54 -15.01
N SER A 426 48.15 -12.47 -15.93
CA SER A 426 47.13 -13.36 -16.52
C SER A 426 46.31 -14.14 -15.48
N SER A 427 46.89 -14.43 -14.31
CA SER A 427 46.19 -15.11 -13.21
C SER A 427 45.07 -14.30 -12.56
N ARG A 428 45.04 -12.97 -12.75
CA ARG A 428 44.02 -12.06 -12.19
C ARG A 428 43.10 -11.46 -13.25
N GLN A 429 43.35 -11.75 -14.53
CA GLN A 429 42.53 -11.29 -15.65
C GLN A 429 41.26 -12.15 -15.76
N GLY A 430 40.12 -11.60 -15.33
CA GLY A 430 38.82 -12.27 -15.48
C GLY A 430 38.20 -12.08 -16.87
N GLY A 431 38.45 -10.93 -17.49
CA GLY A 431 37.99 -10.63 -18.83
C GLY A 431 37.84 -9.12 -19.06
N HIS A 432 37.86 -8.74 -20.34
CA HIS A 432 37.62 -7.38 -20.79
C HIS A 432 36.43 -7.33 -21.73
N PHE A 433 35.53 -6.38 -21.50
CA PHE A 433 34.30 -6.18 -22.26
C PHE A 433 34.25 -4.76 -22.81
N ARG A 434 33.55 -4.56 -23.94
CA ARG A 434 33.43 -3.24 -24.55
C ARG A 434 32.48 -2.33 -23.78
N SER A 435 31.52 -2.92 -23.07
CA SER A 435 30.49 -2.16 -22.34
C SER A 435 30.00 -2.90 -21.08
N SER A 436 29.40 -2.15 -20.17
CA SER A 436 28.71 -2.69 -19.00
C SER A 436 27.56 -3.63 -19.37
N ARG A 437 26.89 -3.39 -20.52
CA ARG A 437 25.83 -4.26 -21.07
C ARG A 437 26.37 -5.64 -21.45
N GLU A 438 27.50 -5.68 -22.15
CA GLU A 438 28.12 -6.93 -22.59
C GLU A 438 28.57 -7.77 -21.39
N LEU A 439 29.25 -7.14 -20.43
CA LEU A 439 29.65 -7.78 -19.17
C LEU A 439 28.44 -8.30 -18.38
N ALA A 440 27.38 -7.49 -18.25
CA ALA A 440 26.15 -7.87 -17.54
C ALA A 440 25.42 -9.07 -18.16
N ALA A 441 25.53 -9.26 -19.49
CA ALA A 441 24.94 -10.40 -20.19
C ALA A 441 25.67 -11.72 -19.90
N GLN A 442 26.96 -11.66 -19.59
CA GLN A 442 27.79 -12.85 -19.33
C GLN A 442 28.01 -13.11 -17.83
N LEU A 443 27.64 -12.16 -16.97
CA LEU A 443 28.00 -12.15 -15.55
C LEU A 443 27.69 -13.45 -14.81
N ASP A 444 26.54 -14.08 -15.05
CA ASP A 444 26.13 -15.32 -14.37
C ASP A 444 27.09 -16.50 -14.61
N ARG A 445 27.87 -16.47 -15.69
CA ARG A 445 28.92 -17.48 -15.98
C ARG A 445 30.28 -17.13 -15.37
N LEU A 446 30.46 -15.88 -14.95
CA LEU A 446 31.75 -15.35 -14.50
C LEU A 446 31.89 -15.39 -12.97
N ILE A 447 30.77 -15.49 -12.25
CA ILE A 447 30.69 -15.38 -10.79
C ILE A 447 30.12 -16.67 -10.20
N GLN A 448 30.52 -17.02 -8.98
CA GLN A 448 30.14 -18.27 -8.32
C GLN A 448 29.70 -18.05 -6.87
N ALA A 449 29.16 -19.10 -6.25
CA ALA A 449 28.87 -19.10 -4.82
C ALA A 449 30.14 -18.88 -4.00
N GLY A 450 30.03 -18.11 -2.91
CA GLY A 450 31.17 -17.73 -2.06
C GLY A 450 31.93 -16.50 -2.55
N ASP A 451 31.69 -16.00 -3.76
CA ASP A 451 32.33 -14.78 -4.24
C ASP A 451 31.83 -13.53 -3.50
N SER A 452 32.74 -12.56 -3.28
CA SER A 452 32.42 -11.18 -2.90
C SER A 452 32.81 -10.26 -4.05
N LEU A 453 31.80 -9.65 -4.69
CA LEU A 453 31.94 -8.84 -5.89
C LEU A 453 31.86 -7.37 -5.51
N LEU A 454 32.78 -6.54 -6.00
CA LEU A 454 32.67 -5.08 -5.93
C LEU A 454 32.55 -4.51 -7.33
N VAL A 455 31.47 -3.77 -7.58
CA VAL A 455 31.21 -3.13 -8.88
C VAL A 455 31.39 -1.62 -8.78
N LYS A 456 32.27 -1.05 -9.61
CA LYS A 456 32.58 0.38 -9.62
C LYS A 456 32.85 0.92 -11.01
N GLY A 457 32.51 2.18 -11.28
CA GLY A 457 32.78 2.86 -12.53
C GLY A 457 32.17 4.26 -12.53
N SER A 458 32.51 5.09 -13.53
CA SER A 458 31.87 6.40 -13.67
C SER A 458 30.37 6.26 -13.94
N ASN A 459 29.56 7.23 -13.53
CA ASN A 459 28.10 7.11 -13.67
C ASN A 459 27.66 6.86 -15.12
N ALA A 460 28.33 7.49 -16.09
CA ALA A 460 28.07 7.34 -17.52
C ALA A 460 28.45 5.96 -18.09
N MET A 461 29.21 5.15 -17.35
CA MET A 461 29.50 3.76 -17.74
C MET A 461 28.33 2.82 -17.41
N GLU A 462 27.33 3.29 -16.66
CA GLU A 462 26.11 2.53 -16.35
C GLU A 462 26.39 1.18 -15.69
N MET A 463 27.44 1.11 -14.85
CA MET A 463 27.84 -0.11 -14.14
C MET A 463 26.75 -0.64 -13.19
N VAL A 464 25.73 0.17 -12.91
CA VAL A 464 24.48 -0.26 -12.26
C VAL A 464 23.85 -1.46 -12.99
N ARG A 465 24.00 -1.57 -14.32
CA ARG A 465 23.52 -2.72 -15.11
C ARG A 465 24.15 -4.04 -14.67
N VAL A 466 25.45 -4.02 -14.35
CA VAL A 466 26.19 -5.19 -13.87
C VAL A 466 25.73 -5.55 -12.46
N VAL A 467 25.49 -4.55 -11.60
CA VAL A 467 24.88 -4.78 -10.28
C VAL A 467 23.49 -5.38 -10.42
N SER A 468 22.63 -4.81 -11.26
CA SER A 468 21.29 -5.34 -11.53
C SER A 468 21.35 -6.80 -12.00
N ALA A 469 22.29 -7.14 -12.89
CA ALA A 469 22.53 -8.51 -13.32
C ALA A 469 22.97 -9.42 -12.16
N ALA A 470 23.88 -8.95 -11.31
CA ALA A 470 24.37 -9.69 -10.14
C ALA A 470 23.25 -10.01 -9.14
N LEU A 471 22.23 -9.14 -9.05
CA LEU A 471 21.11 -9.26 -8.11
C LEU A 471 19.94 -10.12 -8.62
N ARG A 472 19.96 -10.62 -9.88
CA ARG A 472 18.87 -11.44 -10.46
C ARG A 472 18.72 -12.84 -9.83
N GLY A 473 19.71 -13.31 -9.06
CA GLY A 473 19.57 -14.52 -8.23
C GLY A 473 18.60 -14.24 -7.07
N LYS A 474 17.43 -14.88 -7.06
CA LYS A 474 16.28 -14.66 -6.15
C LYS A 474 16.66 -14.03 -4.79
N PRO A 475 16.48 -12.71 -4.60
CA PRO A 475 16.70 -12.11 -3.29
C PRO A 475 15.46 -12.23 -2.42
N ARG A 476 15.69 -12.50 -1.12
CA ARG A 476 14.69 -12.53 -0.02
C ARG A 476 14.01 -11.16 0.25
N SER A 477 14.24 -10.15 -0.59
CA SER A 477 13.68 -8.79 -0.47
C SER A 477 13.41 -8.18 -1.86
N GLU A 478 12.15 -8.22 -2.31
CA GLU A 478 11.69 -7.67 -3.61
C GLU A 478 12.05 -6.17 -3.80
N ARG A 479 12.16 -5.40 -2.70
CA ARG A 479 12.49 -3.95 -2.73
C ARG A 479 13.84 -3.60 -3.36
N ILE A 480 14.85 -4.48 -3.25
CA ILE A 480 16.20 -4.19 -3.73
C ILE A 480 16.27 -4.38 -5.25
N ALA A 481 15.76 -5.51 -5.76
CA ALA A 481 15.74 -5.80 -7.20
C ALA A 481 14.97 -4.73 -7.99
N SER A 482 13.80 -4.28 -7.49
CA SER A 482 13.03 -3.22 -8.15
C SER A 482 13.78 -1.90 -8.25
N ARG A 483 14.59 -1.52 -7.25
CA ARG A 483 15.35 -0.25 -7.26
C ARG A 483 16.40 -0.22 -8.37
N TYR A 484 17.09 -1.34 -8.59
CA TYR A 484 18.15 -1.50 -9.59
C TYR A 484 17.61 -1.81 -10.99
N TRP A 485 16.48 -2.50 -11.08
CA TRP A 485 15.80 -2.78 -12.35
C TRP A 485 15.33 -1.49 -13.05
N ASN A 486 14.63 -0.61 -12.32
CA ASN A 486 14.11 0.63 -12.90
C ASN A 486 15.21 1.56 -13.43
N LEU A 487 16.38 1.60 -12.78
CA LEU A 487 17.51 2.40 -13.24
C LEU A 487 18.16 1.84 -14.51
N ALA A 488 18.22 0.51 -14.64
CA ALA A 488 18.73 -0.11 -15.85
C ALA A 488 17.79 0.12 -17.05
N VAL A 489 16.48 0.26 -16.81
CA VAL A 489 15.45 0.57 -17.81
C VAL A 489 15.43 2.07 -18.16
N GLU A 490 15.50 2.98 -17.18
CA GLU A 490 15.58 4.43 -17.41
C GLU A 490 16.81 4.84 -18.25
N GLN A 491 17.89 4.05 -18.19
CA GLN A 491 19.11 4.25 -18.97
C GLN A 491 19.06 3.63 -20.39
N GLN A 492 17.98 2.95 -20.81
CA GLN A 492 17.83 2.34 -22.15
C GLN A 492 17.22 3.29 -23.20
N GLY A 493 17.61 4.56 -23.22
CA GLY A 493 17.17 5.47 -24.28
C GLY A 493 17.52 4.95 -25.69
N CYS A 494 16.49 4.73 -26.52
CA CYS A 494 16.49 4.47 -27.97
C CYS A 494 17.46 3.42 -28.52
N ASP A 495 16.99 2.17 -28.68
CA ASP A 495 17.29 1.33 -29.86
C ASP A 495 16.41 0.07 -29.81
N HIS A 496 15.22 0.13 -30.43
CA HIS A 496 14.26 -0.97 -30.44
C HIS A 496 14.38 -1.91 -31.65
N ASP A 497 15.24 -1.61 -32.62
CA ASP A 497 15.24 -2.30 -33.93
C ASP A 497 16.26 -3.45 -34.07
N ALA A 498 17.23 -3.60 -33.16
CA ALA A 498 18.33 -4.55 -33.36
C ALA A 498 18.06 -6.00 -32.87
N ALA A 499 16.94 -6.26 -32.16
CA ALA A 499 16.68 -7.56 -31.55
C ALA A 499 15.65 -8.43 -32.29
N GLN A 500 14.97 -7.90 -33.31
CA GLN A 500 13.91 -8.62 -34.04
C GLN A 500 14.37 -9.32 -35.33
N GLN A 501 15.61 -9.10 -35.78
CA GLN A 501 16.03 -9.50 -37.12
C GLN A 501 16.76 -10.86 -37.22
N ALA A 502 16.74 -11.68 -36.17
CA ALA A 502 17.47 -12.96 -36.14
C ALA A 502 16.58 -14.23 -36.21
N ASN A 503 15.26 -14.11 -36.46
CA ASN A 503 14.35 -15.28 -36.47
C ASN A 503 13.33 -15.32 -37.62
N CYS A 504 13.47 -14.48 -38.66
CA CYS A 504 12.65 -14.57 -39.86
C CYS A 504 13.48 -15.17 -40.99
N ASP A 505 13.49 -16.50 -41.11
CA ASP A 505 13.80 -17.23 -42.34
C ASP A 505 13.32 -18.68 -42.18
N GLN A 506 12.01 -18.89 -42.30
CA GLN A 506 11.42 -20.11 -42.87
C GLN A 506 9.90 -19.95 -43.00
N GLU A 507 9.38 -20.42 -44.14
CA GLU A 507 7.96 -20.55 -44.52
C GLU A 507 7.34 -19.39 -45.31
N HIS A 508 7.70 -19.39 -46.59
CA HIS A 508 6.95 -18.85 -47.73
C HIS A 508 6.02 -19.95 -48.30
N GLU A 509 4.89 -19.51 -48.90
CA GLU A 509 4.05 -20.14 -49.96
C GLU A 509 2.70 -20.83 -49.62
N ALA A 510 1.60 -20.15 -50.00
CA ALA A 510 0.44 -20.58 -50.83
C ALA A 510 -0.76 -19.65 -50.50
N GLY A 511 -1.60 -19.06 -51.37
CA GLY A 511 -1.94 -19.16 -52.79
C GLY A 511 -3.38 -18.62 -52.93
N ALA A 512 -3.67 -17.76 -53.92
CA ALA A 512 -4.91 -16.97 -54.07
C ALA A 512 -6.09 -17.67 -54.83
N GLN A 513 -7.36 -17.21 -54.66
CA GLN A 513 -8.38 -16.85 -55.72
C GLN A 513 -9.91 -16.94 -55.33
N GLY A 514 -10.63 -15.80 -55.35
CA GLY A 514 -11.90 -15.46 -56.10
C GLY A 514 -13.33 -16.02 -55.81
N LYS A 515 -14.33 -15.13 -55.55
CA LYS A 515 -15.64 -14.89 -56.28
C LYS A 515 -16.78 -14.30 -55.39
N ALA A 516 -17.56 -13.33 -55.93
CA ALA A 516 -18.76 -12.72 -55.30
C ALA A 516 -20.05 -13.07 -56.06
N ALA A 517 -21.18 -13.25 -55.35
CA ALA A 517 -22.53 -13.51 -55.88
C ALA A 517 -23.58 -12.63 -55.17
N LYS A 518 -24.60 -12.16 -55.90
CA LYS A 518 -25.60 -11.13 -55.51
C LYS A 518 -26.97 -11.72 -55.12
N VAL A 519 -27.64 -11.24 -54.06
CA VAL A 519 -29.05 -11.59 -53.67
C VAL A 519 -29.88 -10.32 -53.37
N SER A 520 -31.20 -10.34 -53.62
CA SER A 520 -32.15 -9.20 -53.47
C SER A 520 -33.33 -9.51 -52.52
N VAL A 521 -33.84 -8.50 -51.80
CA VAL A 521 -35.06 -8.58 -50.94
C VAL A 521 -36.34 -8.51 -51.78
N ASP A 522 -37.34 -9.35 -51.47
CA ASP A 522 -38.61 -9.42 -52.20
C ASP A 522 -39.63 -8.33 -51.83
N ALA A 523 -40.58 -8.12 -52.74
CA ALA A 523 -41.59 -7.06 -52.65
C ALA A 523 -42.61 -7.27 -51.51
N GLU A 524 -42.85 -8.51 -51.07
CA GLU A 524 -43.77 -8.81 -49.97
C GLU A 524 -43.22 -8.35 -48.63
N SER A 525 -41.92 -8.56 -48.40
CA SER A 525 -41.20 -8.09 -47.22
C SER A 525 -41.21 -6.56 -47.10
N PHE A 526 -41.09 -5.86 -48.23
CA PHE A 526 -41.17 -4.40 -48.28
C PHE A 526 -42.59 -3.85 -48.06
N ALA A 527 -43.63 -4.54 -48.56
CA ALA A 527 -45.01 -4.15 -48.35
C ALA A 527 -45.46 -4.31 -46.88
N PHE A 528 -44.95 -5.32 -46.17
CA PHE A 528 -45.21 -5.53 -44.75
C PHE A 528 -44.67 -4.39 -43.86
N LEU A 529 -43.43 -3.97 -44.09
CA LEU A 529 -42.80 -2.88 -43.31
C LEU A 529 -43.53 -1.54 -43.45
N ASN A 530 -44.12 -1.27 -44.62
CA ASN A 530 -44.94 -0.08 -44.83
C ASN A 530 -46.29 -0.13 -44.08
N ARG A 531 -46.94 -1.31 -43.99
CA ARG A 531 -48.18 -1.47 -43.20
C ARG A 531 -47.95 -1.31 -41.69
N LEU A 532 -46.81 -1.81 -41.19
CA LEU A 532 -46.39 -1.64 -39.78
C LEU A 532 -46.19 -0.15 -39.43
N ARG A 533 -45.58 0.63 -40.32
CA ARG A 533 -45.43 2.09 -40.16
C ARG A 533 -46.79 2.78 -40.02
N ASP A 534 -47.72 2.48 -40.92
CA ASP A 534 -49.00 3.18 -41.00
C ASP A 534 -49.90 2.86 -39.79
N SER A 535 -49.83 1.63 -39.26
CA SER A 535 -50.57 1.24 -38.04
C SER A 535 -50.04 1.90 -36.76
N LEU A 536 -48.77 2.33 -36.72
CA LEU A 536 -48.15 2.98 -35.55
C LEU A 536 -48.28 4.51 -35.60
N GLN A 537 -48.55 5.10 -36.76
CA GLN A 537 -48.69 6.56 -36.94
C GLN A 537 -50.15 7.05 -36.95
N GLY A 538 -51.14 6.15 -37.03
CA GLY A 538 -52.55 6.51 -37.05
C GLY A 538 -53.07 7.03 -35.70
N SER A 539 -53.76 8.17 -35.72
CA SER A 539 -54.40 8.84 -34.57
C SER A 539 -55.68 8.15 -34.05
N GLU A 540 -56.07 6.98 -34.59
CA GLU A 540 -57.30 6.25 -34.22
C GLU A 540 -57.05 5.06 -33.28
N LEU A 541 -56.04 5.10 -32.42
CA LEU A 541 -55.84 4.10 -31.35
C LEU A 541 -56.75 4.31 -30.12
N HIS A 542 -57.78 5.15 -30.23
CA HIS A 542 -58.63 5.56 -29.09
C HIS A 542 -59.93 4.75 -28.88
N SER A 543 -60.27 3.77 -29.73
CA SER A 543 -61.43 2.91 -29.44
C SER A 543 -61.33 1.52 -30.03
N THR A 544 -61.40 0.52 -29.13
CA THR A 544 -61.90 -0.85 -29.32
C THR A 544 -61.24 -1.79 -30.36
N THR A 545 -60.63 -2.84 -29.81
CA THR A 545 -60.68 -4.24 -30.25
C THR A 545 -60.30 -4.59 -31.70
N LEU A 546 -59.00 -4.78 -31.96
CA LEU A 546 -58.51 -5.62 -33.05
C LEU A 546 -58.36 -7.06 -32.52
N TYR A 547 -59.32 -7.93 -32.84
CA TYR A 547 -59.17 -9.38 -32.68
C TYR A 547 -58.47 -9.97 -33.91
N GLU A 548 -57.44 -10.76 -33.61
CA GLU A 548 -56.96 -11.98 -34.26
C GLU A 548 -56.75 -12.02 -35.80
N SER A 549 -55.46 -12.15 -36.14
CA SER A 549 -54.86 -13.21 -36.98
C SER A 549 -54.30 -12.88 -38.37
N ASP A 550 -54.76 -11.83 -39.07
CA ASP A 550 -54.35 -11.66 -40.49
C ASP A 550 -53.45 -10.45 -40.81
N VAL A 551 -53.26 -9.50 -39.88
CA VAL A 551 -52.48 -8.28 -40.17
C VAL A 551 -50.98 -8.42 -39.88
N TRP A 552 -50.58 -9.47 -39.16
CA TRP A 552 -49.20 -9.65 -38.67
C TRP A 552 -48.51 -10.93 -39.14
N GLN A 553 -48.99 -11.59 -40.19
CA GLN A 553 -48.26 -12.71 -40.77
C GLN A 553 -47.05 -12.20 -41.55
N LEU A 554 -45.86 -12.56 -41.06
CA LEU A 554 -44.59 -12.31 -41.74
C LEU A 554 -44.43 -13.28 -42.91
N PRO A 555 -43.83 -12.86 -44.03
CA PRO A 555 -43.29 -13.81 -45.00
C PRO A 555 -42.33 -14.78 -44.30
N ASP A 556 -42.42 -16.06 -44.62
CA ASP A 556 -41.73 -17.18 -43.93
C ASP A 556 -40.21 -17.01 -43.77
N ARG A 557 -39.59 -16.15 -44.58
CA ARG A 557 -38.16 -15.82 -44.49
C ARG A 557 -37.85 -14.89 -43.32
N LEU A 558 -38.63 -13.83 -43.11
CA LEU A 558 -38.37 -12.83 -42.07
C LEU A 558 -38.73 -13.35 -40.67
N SER A 559 -39.76 -14.21 -40.57
CA SER A 559 -40.20 -14.79 -39.29
C SER A 559 -39.13 -15.69 -38.63
N LYS A 560 -38.23 -16.27 -39.43
CA LYS A 560 -37.14 -17.15 -38.95
C LYS A 560 -35.89 -16.39 -38.54
N THR A 561 -35.69 -15.18 -39.07
CA THR A 561 -34.46 -14.39 -38.84
C THR A 561 -34.63 -13.23 -37.88
N LEU A 562 -35.84 -12.68 -37.69
CA LEU A 562 -36.10 -11.51 -36.85
C LEU A 562 -36.15 -11.86 -35.35
N TRP A 563 -35.25 -11.29 -34.55
CA TRP A 563 -35.05 -11.62 -33.14
C TRP A 563 -35.53 -10.52 -32.18
N GLY A 564 -35.63 -9.28 -32.64
CA GLY A 564 -36.12 -8.16 -31.84
C GLY A 564 -36.18 -6.86 -32.62
N PHE A 565 -36.63 -5.79 -31.98
CA PHE A 565 -36.58 -4.45 -32.55
C PHE A 565 -36.41 -3.39 -31.44
N VAL A 566 -35.90 -2.22 -31.82
CA VAL A 566 -35.73 -1.05 -30.96
C VAL A 566 -36.56 0.08 -31.54
N ILE A 567 -37.44 0.70 -30.74
CA ILE A 567 -38.18 1.90 -31.15
C ILE A 567 -37.59 3.10 -30.41
N THR A 568 -37.18 4.10 -31.19
CA THR A 568 -36.64 5.35 -30.67
C THR A 568 -37.52 6.51 -31.09
N PHE A 569 -37.94 7.33 -30.14
CA PHE A 569 -38.71 8.56 -30.39
C PHE A 569 -37.80 9.79 -30.24
N TYR A 570 -37.92 10.72 -31.19
CA TYR A 570 -37.18 11.98 -31.24
C TYR A 570 -38.16 13.14 -31.38
N GLN A 571 -38.06 14.17 -30.52
CA GLN A 571 -38.79 15.43 -30.69
C GLN A 571 -37.77 16.58 -30.85
N PRO A 572 -37.78 17.33 -31.97
CA PRO A 572 -36.82 18.41 -32.19
C PRO A 572 -36.94 19.52 -31.14
N GLY A 573 -35.85 19.82 -30.43
CA GLY A 573 -35.76 20.93 -29.47
C GLY A 573 -35.79 20.54 -27.98
N ALA A 574 -35.99 19.27 -27.64
CA ALA A 574 -35.82 18.76 -26.28
C ALA A 574 -34.58 17.84 -26.20
N GLU A 575 -33.67 18.05 -25.24
CA GLU A 575 -32.45 17.23 -25.04
C GLU A 575 -32.72 15.82 -24.45
N ARG A 576 -33.87 15.20 -24.72
CA ARG A 576 -34.18 13.86 -24.17
C ARG A 576 -34.74 12.91 -25.21
N LEU A 577 -34.04 11.77 -25.30
CA LEU A 577 -34.37 10.63 -26.13
C LEU A 577 -35.02 9.55 -25.25
N MET A 578 -36.08 8.90 -25.75
CA MET A 578 -36.60 7.70 -25.11
C MET A 578 -36.45 6.51 -26.06
N VAL A 579 -35.71 5.50 -25.63
CA VAL A 579 -35.42 4.28 -26.38
C VAL A 579 -36.14 3.12 -25.70
N ALA A 580 -37.09 2.50 -26.40
CA ALA A 580 -37.73 1.27 -25.96
C ALA A 580 -37.15 0.10 -26.76
N ARG A 581 -36.30 -0.72 -26.10
CA ARG A 581 -35.73 -1.94 -26.69
C ARG A 581 -36.54 -3.15 -26.24
N VAL A 582 -37.04 -3.93 -27.19
CA VAL A 582 -37.82 -5.15 -26.92
C VAL A 582 -37.13 -6.33 -27.59
N GLU A 583 -36.63 -7.26 -26.78
CA GLU A 583 -36.07 -8.53 -27.24
C GLU A 583 -36.97 -9.66 -26.77
N SER A 584 -37.48 -10.46 -27.71
CA SER A 584 -38.43 -11.53 -27.42
C SER A 584 -38.46 -12.53 -28.57
N LYS A 585 -38.60 -13.82 -28.27
CA LYS A 585 -38.84 -14.87 -29.29
C LYS A 585 -40.17 -14.68 -30.04
N ASN A 586 -41.09 -13.88 -29.49
CA ASN A 586 -42.27 -13.37 -30.19
C ASN A 586 -42.35 -11.84 -29.98
N PRO A 587 -41.75 -11.04 -30.87
CA PRO A 587 -41.52 -9.61 -30.63
C PRO A 587 -42.81 -8.79 -30.48
N PHE A 588 -43.93 -9.20 -31.08
CA PHE A 588 -45.09 -8.30 -31.25
C PHE A 588 -46.06 -8.20 -30.05
N ASP A 589 -46.26 -9.27 -29.27
CA ASP A 589 -47.05 -9.18 -28.01
C ASP A 589 -46.42 -8.21 -27.00
N ASN A 590 -45.09 -8.09 -27.06
CA ASN A 590 -44.33 -7.16 -26.23
C ASN A 590 -44.23 -5.76 -26.83
N VAL A 591 -44.40 -5.53 -28.15
CA VAL A 591 -44.52 -4.15 -28.71
C VAL A 591 -45.68 -3.46 -28.02
N ARG A 592 -46.87 -4.10 -28.06
CA ARG A 592 -48.11 -3.51 -27.55
C ARG A 592 -48.01 -3.20 -26.06
N ARG A 593 -47.51 -4.16 -25.25
CA ARG A 593 -47.28 -3.97 -23.81
C ARG A 593 -46.18 -2.96 -23.50
N THR A 594 -45.15 -2.86 -24.34
CA THR A 594 -44.06 -1.90 -24.15
C THR A 594 -44.52 -0.48 -24.49
N VAL A 595 -45.30 -0.29 -25.56
CA VAL A 595 -45.93 1.00 -25.88
C VAL A 595 -46.92 1.41 -24.78
N GLU A 596 -47.69 0.47 -24.23
CA GLU A 596 -48.55 0.72 -23.07
C GLU A 596 -47.75 1.06 -21.79
N ARG A 597 -46.63 0.38 -21.50
CA ARG A 597 -45.74 0.69 -20.36
C ARG A 597 -45.00 2.02 -20.50
N VAL A 598 -44.60 2.36 -21.73
CA VAL A 598 -44.00 3.64 -22.08
C VAL A 598 -44.99 4.77 -21.84
N ARG A 599 -46.26 4.60 -22.24
CA ARG A 599 -47.35 5.55 -21.93
C ARG A 599 -47.56 5.77 -20.43
N LEU A 600 -47.33 4.73 -19.62
CA LEU A 600 -47.55 4.76 -18.16
C LEU A 600 -46.30 5.19 -17.36
N HIS A 601 -45.17 5.46 -18.01
CA HIS A 601 -43.95 5.88 -17.34
C HIS A 601 -44.11 7.32 -16.79
N PRO A 602 -43.76 7.62 -15.53
CA PRO A 602 -44.03 8.95 -14.92
C PRO A 602 -43.37 10.14 -15.62
N ARG A 603 -42.27 9.90 -16.36
CA ARG A 603 -41.62 10.92 -17.20
C ARG A 603 -42.29 11.16 -18.56
N PHE A 604 -43.28 10.36 -18.93
CA PHE A 604 -43.99 10.48 -20.22
C PHE A 604 -45.02 11.61 -20.21
N SER A 605 -45.51 12.02 -19.03
CA SER A 605 -46.41 13.18 -18.84
C SER A 605 -45.72 14.54 -18.99
N GLU A 606 -44.39 14.57 -19.13
CA GLU A 606 -43.60 15.80 -19.37
C GLU A 606 -43.50 16.16 -20.87
N PHE A 607 -44.00 15.30 -21.78
CA PHE A 607 -44.01 15.55 -23.23
C PHE A 607 -45.34 16.18 -23.69
N ASP A 608 -45.28 17.16 -24.59
CA ASP A 608 -46.48 17.71 -25.25
C ASP A 608 -46.96 16.72 -26.32
N LEU A 609 -47.92 15.87 -25.93
CA LEU A 609 -48.49 14.81 -26.77
C LEU A 609 -49.60 15.33 -27.71
N SER A 610 -49.84 16.65 -27.78
CA SER A 610 -50.88 17.23 -28.63
C SER A 610 -50.48 17.30 -30.12
N ASP A 611 -49.19 17.17 -30.45
CA ASP A 611 -48.70 17.19 -31.83
C ASP A 611 -47.66 16.08 -32.12
N TRP A 612 -48.17 14.84 -32.27
CA TRP A 612 -47.36 13.67 -32.66
C TRP A 612 -46.68 13.83 -34.03
N SER A 613 -47.13 14.75 -34.89
CA SER A 613 -46.55 14.96 -36.22
C SER A 613 -45.09 15.45 -36.18
N ARG A 614 -44.65 15.99 -35.04
CA ARG A 614 -43.28 16.46 -34.80
C ARG A 614 -42.36 15.41 -34.18
N CYS A 615 -42.90 14.30 -33.69
CA CYS A 615 -42.12 13.18 -33.17
C CYS A 615 -41.64 12.30 -34.33
N ARG A 616 -40.32 12.21 -34.51
CA ARG A 616 -39.71 11.25 -35.44
C ARG A 616 -39.52 9.92 -34.72
N MET A 617 -39.94 8.84 -35.36
CA MET A 617 -39.81 7.48 -34.84
C MET A 617 -38.82 6.70 -35.70
N GLN A 618 -37.83 6.08 -35.07
CA GLN A 618 -36.90 5.16 -35.72
C GLN A 618 -37.15 3.76 -35.16
N VAL A 619 -37.25 2.77 -36.05
CA VAL A 619 -37.43 1.36 -35.67
C VAL A 619 -36.26 0.56 -36.26
N ASP A 620 -35.42 0.03 -35.40
CA ASP A 620 -34.26 -0.76 -35.78
C ASP A 620 -34.55 -2.24 -35.52
N PHE A 621 -34.39 -3.10 -36.53
CA PHE A 621 -34.64 -4.54 -36.42
C PHE A 621 -33.36 -5.31 -36.13
N ILE A 622 -33.47 -6.32 -35.27
CA ILE A 622 -32.38 -7.20 -34.88
C ILE A 622 -32.62 -8.55 -35.55
N VAL A 623 -31.68 -9.02 -36.37
CA VAL A 623 -31.74 -10.32 -37.08
C VAL A 623 -30.54 -11.20 -36.75
N ASN A 624 -30.73 -12.54 -36.78
CA ASN A 624 -29.77 -13.49 -36.19
C ASN A 624 -28.88 -14.26 -37.19
N GLU A 625 -29.02 -14.07 -38.50
CA GLU A 625 -28.16 -14.75 -39.50
C GLU A 625 -27.47 -13.76 -40.47
N PRO A 626 -26.13 -13.74 -40.55
CA PRO A 626 -25.38 -12.82 -41.40
C PRO A 626 -25.50 -13.10 -42.92
N GLU A 627 -25.82 -14.34 -43.32
CA GLU A 627 -25.73 -14.78 -44.73
C GLU A 627 -26.92 -14.34 -45.62
N LEU A 628 -27.96 -13.75 -45.04
CA LEU A 628 -29.18 -13.34 -45.77
C LEU A 628 -29.31 -11.83 -46.00
N VAL A 629 -28.31 -11.02 -45.64
CA VAL A 629 -28.37 -9.55 -45.78
C VAL A 629 -27.36 -9.08 -46.81
N GLU A 630 -27.70 -9.28 -48.08
CA GLU A 630 -27.32 -8.31 -49.12
C GLU A 630 -28.54 -7.43 -49.39
N LEU A 631 -28.58 -6.27 -48.73
CA LEU A 631 -29.53 -5.22 -49.10
C LEU A 631 -28.86 -4.32 -50.15
N ALA A 632 -29.34 -4.45 -51.38
CA ALA A 632 -29.05 -3.55 -52.48
C ALA A 632 -29.30 -2.10 -52.06
N THR A 633 -28.32 -1.22 -52.31
CA THR A 633 -28.52 0.24 -52.39
C THR A 633 -29.67 0.53 -53.35
N LEU A 634 -30.85 0.82 -52.80
CA LEU A 634 -31.94 1.44 -53.54
C LEU A 634 -31.59 2.91 -53.71
N SER A 635 -31.51 3.33 -54.96
CA SER A 635 -31.24 4.69 -55.41
C SER A 635 -32.20 5.71 -54.78
N ASP A 636 -31.65 6.89 -54.50
CA ASP A 636 -32.20 8.11 -53.87
C ASP A 636 -33.54 8.69 -54.39
N SER A 637 -34.36 7.97 -55.15
CA SER A 637 -35.47 8.57 -55.90
C SER A 637 -36.89 8.21 -55.44
N ALA A 638 -37.11 7.62 -54.25
CA ALA A 638 -38.48 7.22 -53.84
C ALA A 638 -38.83 7.33 -52.34
N MET A 639 -38.22 8.22 -51.54
CA MET A 639 -38.67 8.45 -50.17
C MET A 639 -38.86 9.93 -49.84
N SER A 640 -40.08 10.44 -50.07
CA SER A 640 -40.60 11.62 -49.37
C SER A 640 -41.30 11.16 -48.09
N GLY A 641 -40.58 11.10 -46.97
CA GLY A 641 -41.15 10.77 -45.65
C GLY A 641 -40.09 10.53 -44.58
N ASN A 642 -40.38 10.94 -43.33
CA ASN A 642 -39.49 10.90 -42.15
C ASN A 642 -39.18 9.47 -41.64
N LEU A 643 -38.63 8.59 -42.46
CA LEU A 643 -38.09 7.30 -42.02
C LEU A 643 -36.78 6.98 -42.76
N ARG A 644 -35.73 6.65 -42.01
CA ARG A 644 -34.49 6.04 -42.54
C ARG A 644 -34.43 4.61 -42.02
N CYS A 645 -34.47 3.62 -42.91
CA CYS A 645 -34.17 2.24 -42.57
C CYS A 645 -32.65 2.01 -42.75
N HIS A 646 -31.96 1.66 -41.66
CA HIS A 646 -30.59 1.16 -41.72
C HIS A 646 -30.60 -0.34 -41.38
N ALA A 647 -29.97 -1.16 -42.22
CA ALA A 647 -29.62 -2.53 -41.91
C ALA A 647 -28.09 -2.59 -41.76
N SER A 648 -27.60 -3.06 -40.61
CA SER A 648 -26.16 -3.09 -40.32
C SER A 648 -25.70 -4.52 -40.08
N LEU A 649 -24.82 -5.03 -40.94
CA LEU A 649 -24.11 -6.29 -40.72
C LEU A 649 -22.86 -6.02 -39.88
N MET A 650 -22.64 -6.76 -38.80
CA MET A 650 -21.38 -6.69 -38.07
C MET A 650 -20.33 -7.58 -38.76
N SER A 651 -19.41 -6.97 -39.52
CA SER A 651 -18.10 -7.58 -39.83
C SER A 651 -16.96 -6.63 -39.44
N SER A 652 -15.79 -7.22 -39.17
CA SER A 652 -14.64 -6.59 -38.52
C SER A 652 -13.74 -5.80 -39.49
N GLY A 653 -13.64 -4.48 -39.29
CA GLY A 653 -12.63 -3.57 -39.87
C GLY A 653 -12.81 -3.30 -41.37
N ALA A 654 -12.77 -2.08 -41.91
CA ALA A 654 -12.15 -0.85 -41.46
C ALA A 654 -12.97 0.36 -41.94
N ASP A 655 -12.68 1.49 -41.30
CA ASP A 655 -13.13 2.85 -41.56
C ASP A 655 -14.58 3.22 -41.26
N GLU A 656 -14.66 4.33 -40.52
CA GLU A 656 -15.82 5.09 -40.05
C GLU A 656 -16.58 4.56 -38.82
N GLY A 657 -16.10 5.02 -37.65
CA GLY A 657 -16.96 5.55 -36.58
C GLY A 657 -17.59 4.53 -35.64
N ARG A 658 -16.77 3.89 -34.79
CA ARG A 658 -17.27 2.96 -33.76
C ARG A 658 -17.33 3.59 -32.37
N ARG A 659 -18.54 3.90 -31.90
CA ARG A 659 -18.88 3.94 -30.46
C ARG A 659 -18.87 2.52 -29.91
N ILE A 660 -18.14 2.28 -28.83
CA ILE A 660 -18.08 0.98 -28.14
C ILE A 660 -18.89 1.08 -26.85
N VAL A 661 -19.96 0.30 -26.76
CA VAL A 661 -20.67 0.00 -25.50
C VAL A 661 -20.07 -1.29 -24.93
N LEU A 662 -19.51 -1.24 -23.73
CA LEU A 662 -18.95 -2.42 -23.05
C LEU A 662 -19.91 -2.88 -21.94
N GLY A 663 -20.27 -4.16 -21.98
CA GLY A 663 -21.43 -4.72 -21.30
C GLY A 663 -21.36 -4.81 -19.77
N ALA A 664 -22.54 -4.71 -19.16
CA ALA A 664 -22.83 -5.13 -17.80
C ALA A 664 -22.76 -6.66 -17.69
N HIS A 665 -22.14 -7.17 -16.62
CA HIS A 665 -22.33 -8.56 -16.21
C HIS A 665 -23.72 -8.67 -15.55
N HIS A 666 -24.69 -9.18 -16.30
CA HIS A 666 -25.97 -9.63 -15.73
C HIS A 666 -25.80 -11.04 -15.16
N THR A 667 -25.82 -11.17 -13.84
CA THR A 667 -26.25 -12.40 -13.17
C THR A 667 -27.54 -12.08 -12.44
N GLU A 668 -28.70 -12.32 -13.08
CA GLU A 668 -29.95 -12.46 -12.35
C GLU A 668 -29.87 -13.74 -11.51
N ARG A 669 -29.61 -13.59 -10.22
CA ARG A 669 -30.03 -14.55 -9.20
C ARG A 669 -30.71 -13.75 -8.09
N ASP A 670 -31.99 -14.04 -7.88
CA ASP A 670 -32.77 -13.66 -6.70
C ASP A 670 -32.90 -12.16 -6.37
N GLY A 671 -32.93 -11.28 -7.39
CA GLY A 671 -33.36 -9.88 -7.22
C GLY A 671 -32.25 -8.87 -6.93
N TYR A 672 -30.99 -9.28 -7.04
CA TYR A 672 -29.85 -8.38 -7.00
C TYR A 672 -29.46 -7.94 -8.41
N PHE A 673 -29.34 -6.63 -8.61
CA PHE A 673 -28.98 -6.01 -9.89
C PHE A 673 -27.75 -5.15 -9.68
N MET A 674 -26.72 -5.34 -10.51
CA MET A 674 -25.62 -4.39 -10.62
C MET A 674 -25.70 -3.67 -11.96
N THR A 675 -25.87 -2.36 -11.94
CA THR A 675 -25.72 -1.51 -13.11
C THR A 675 -24.29 -0.97 -13.15
N HIS A 676 -23.61 -1.14 -14.29
CA HIS A 676 -22.38 -0.40 -14.59
C HIS A 676 -22.70 0.58 -15.72
N HIS A 677 -22.60 1.88 -15.45
CA HIS A 677 -22.61 2.90 -16.49
C HIS A 677 -21.26 2.87 -17.24
N THR A 678 -21.27 3.01 -18.56
CA THR A 678 -20.06 3.08 -19.39
C THR A 678 -20.05 4.32 -20.28
N GLU A 679 -18.86 4.89 -20.44
CA GLU A 679 -18.40 6.04 -21.24
C GLU A 679 -19.40 6.72 -22.19
N ARG A 680 -19.62 8.03 -22.01
CA ARG A 680 -20.09 8.93 -23.09
C ARG A 680 -18.96 9.15 -24.09
N ASP A 681 -18.84 8.31 -25.10
CA ASP A 681 -17.96 8.57 -26.25
C ASP A 681 -18.59 9.61 -27.20
N GLY A 682 -18.25 10.88 -26.92
CA GLY A 682 -18.51 12.03 -27.77
C GLY A 682 -17.25 12.65 -28.41
N CYS A 683 -16.10 12.00 -28.33
CA CYS A 683 -14.87 12.48 -28.96
C CYS A 683 -14.51 11.62 -30.18
N ALA A 684 -14.27 12.28 -31.31
CA ALA A 684 -13.87 11.67 -32.57
C ALA A 684 -12.63 10.78 -32.43
N GLU A 685 -12.59 9.69 -33.21
CA GLU A 685 -11.44 8.80 -33.35
C GLU A 685 -10.19 9.63 -33.69
N GLY A 686 -9.27 9.74 -32.71
CA GLY A 686 -8.06 10.57 -32.79
C GLY A 686 -7.73 11.34 -31.51
N ALA A 687 -8.71 11.55 -30.61
CA ALA A 687 -8.47 12.16 -29.31
C ALA A 687 -8.29 11.09 -28.23
N ALA A 688 -7.11 11.02 -27.60
CA ALA A 688 -6.89 10.19 -26.42
C ALA A 688 -7.90 10.59 -25.33
N SER A 689 -8.76 9.67 -24.92
CA SER A 689 -9.75 9.91 -23.87
C SER A 689 -9.02 10.31 -22.57
N PRO A 690 -9.21 11.53 -22.04
CA PRO A 690 -8.36 12.11 -20.98
C PRO A 690 -8.50 11.45 -19.60
N TRP A 691 -9.26 10.36 -19.51
CA TRP A 691 -9.70 9.71 -18.28
C TRP A 691 -8.99 8.37 -18.01
N LEU A 692 -8.19 7.89 -18.96
CA LEU A 692 -7.54 6.58 -18.92
C LEU A 692 -6.03 6.79 -19.02
N VAL A 693 -5.32 6.66 -17.90
CA VAL A 693 -3.85 6.73 -17.90
C VAL A 693 -3.35 5.46 -18.55
N GLN A 694 -2.83 5.55 -19.77
CA GLN A 694 -2.19 4.41 -20.43
C GLN A 694 -0.94 4.01 -19.65
N VAL A 695 -0.85 2.73 -19.37
CA VAL A 695 0.28 2.12 -18.69
C VAL A 695 0.67 0.87 -19.48
N THR A 696 1.87 0.88 -20.02
CA THR A 696 2.35 -0.19 -20.91
C THR A 696 3.04 -1.34 -20.17
N ASP A 697 3.21 -1.21 -18.85
CA ASP A 697 3.83 -2.22 -17.98
C ASP A 697 2.85 -2.60 -16.85
N TRP A 698 2.66 -3.90 -16.61
CA TRP A 698 1.90 -4.42 -15.47
C TRP A 698 2.39 -3.80 -14.15
N THR A 699 3.71 -3.67 -13.98
CA THR A 699 4.36 -3.06 -12.83
C THR A 699 3.87 -1.64 -12.60
N ASP A 700 3.84 -0.80 -13.62
CA ASP A 700 3.36 0.58 -13.49
C ASP A 700 1.84 0.64 -13.24
N ALA A 701 1.08 -0.37 -13.70
CA ALA A 701 -0.37 -0.41 -13.52
C ALA A 701 -0.76 -0.69 -12.06
N VAL A 702 0.06 -1.46 -11.32
CA VAL A 702 -0.26 -1.95 -9.97
C VAL A 702 0.78 -1.63 -8.87
N VAL A 703 1.95 -1.06 -9.20
CA VAL A 703 3.00 -0.73 -8.23
C VAL A 703 3.07 0.79 -8.01
N ALA A 704 2.67 1.22 -6.81
CA ALA A 704 3.27 2.43 -6.24
C ALA A 704 4.34 2.05 -5.22
N LYS A 705 5.50 2.66 -5.37
CA LYS A 705 6.71 2.40 -4.58
C LYS A 705 6.67 2.95 -3.14
N ASN A 706 5.53 3.46 -2.68
CA ASN A 706 5.43 4.04 -1.35
C ASN A 706 4.06 3.75 -0.71
N LYS A 707 4.06 3.04 0.42
CA LYS A 707 2.82 2.73 1.18
C LYS A 707 2.07 3.99 1.67
N LYS A 708 2.73 5.16 1.64
CA LYS A 708 2.24 6.43 2.19
C LYS A 708 1.64 7.40 1.16
N GLN A 709 1.44 7.00 -0.11
CA GLN A 709 0.89 7.89 -1.15
C GLN A 709 -0.46 7.41 -1.67
N LEU A 710 -1.37 8.36 -1.89
CA LEU A 710 -2.66 8.18 -2.58
C LEU A 710 -2.53 7.68 -4.04
N THR A 711 -1.32 7.46 -4.56
CA THR A 711 -1.03 6.93 -5.91
C THR A 711 -0.88 5.41 -5.93
N ARG A 712 -0.90 4.74 -4.77
CA ARG A 712 -0.94 3.28 -4.65
C ARG A 712 -2.13 2.67 -5.37
N PHE A 713 -1.92 1.59 -6.13
CA PHE A 713 -3.01 0.77 -6.65
C PHE A 713 -3.65 0.04 -5.46
N GLU A 714 -4.81 0.54 -5.06
CA GLU A 714 -5.56 0.09 -3.92
C GLU A 714 -6.70 -0.80 -4.41
N LEU A 715 -6.61 -2.10 -4.10
CA LEU A 715 -7.63 -3.08 -4.46
C LEU A 715 -8.98 -2.68 -3.85
N GLY A 716 -10.03 -2.72 -4.67
CA GLY A 716 -11.35 -2.23 -4.28
C GLY A 716 -11.58 -0.76 -4.62
N VAL A 717 -10.54 0.04 -4.86
CA VAL A 717 -10.63 1.48 -5.20
C VAL A 717 -10.25 1.75 -6.64
N ASP A 718 -9.14 1.15 -7.09
CA ASP A 718 -8.62 1.32 -8.44
C ASP A 718 -9.12 0.20 -9.38
N GLY A 719 -9.42 0.57 -10.62
CA GLY A 719 -9.79 -0.32 -11.72
C GLY A 719 -8.73 -0.34 -12.83
N LEU A 720 -8.77 -1.37 -13.67
CA LEU A 720 -7.91 -1.54 -14.85
C LEU A 720 -8.73 -1.81 -16.11
N ARG A 721 -8.49 -1.08 -17.19
CA ARG A 721 -8.83 -1.48 -18.54
C ARG A 721 -7.61 -2.15 -19.17
N ILE A 722 -7.79 -3.28 -19.82
CA ILE A 722 -6.72 -4.13 -20.34
C ILE A 722 -6.99 -4.37 -21.83
N VAL A 723 -5.97 -4.16 -22.67
CA VAL A 723 -6.06 -4.22 -24.13
C VAL A 723 -5.01 -5.18 -24.68
N ALA A 724 -5.45 -6.14 -25.50
CA ALA A 724 -4.61 -7.16 -26.15
C ALA A 724 -5.16 -7.42 -27.56
N GLU A 725 -4.34 -7.31 -28.61
CA GLU A 725 -4.73 -7.66 -30.00
C GLU A 725 -6.10 -7.10 -30.45
N GLY A 726 -6.44 -5.88 -30.04
CA GLY A 726 -7.74 -5.25 -30.33
C GLY A 726 -8.92 -5.65 -29.41
N LYS A 727 -8.75 -6.64 -28.52
CA LYS A 727 -9.72 -7.00 -27.47
C LYS A 727 -9.55 -6.10 -26.25
N ARG A 728 -10.66 -5.61 -25.68
CA ARG A 728 -10.70 -4.77 -24.46
C ARG A 728 -11.41 -5.51 -23.32
N ARG A 729 -10.80 -5.59 -22.13
CA ARG A 729 -11.38 -6.13 -20.89
C ARG A 729 -11.27 -5.11 -19.76
N TYR A 730 -12.14 -5.21 -18.75
CA TYR A 730 -12.14 -4.34 -17.60
C TYR A 730 -12.07 -5.16 -16.30
N PHE A 731 -11.31 -4.66 -15.35
CA PHE A 731 -11.32 -5.02 -13.94
C PHE A 731 -11.84 -3.81 -13.18
N LEU A 732 -13.10 -3.86 -12.75
CA LEU A 732 -13.73 -2.75 -12.03
C LEU A 732 -13.29 -2.76 -10.56
N PRO A 733 -13.30 -1.62 -9.85
CA PRO A 733 -12.97 -1.60 -8.42
C PRO A 733 -13.77 -2.63 -7.58
N GLY A 734 -15.08 -2.77 -7.85
CA GLY A 734 -15.94 -3.76 -7.20
C GLY A 734 -15.60 -5.22 -7.49
N ASP A 735 -14.89 -5.52 -8.58
CA ASP A 735 -14.46 -6.88 -8.90
C ASP A 735 -13.49 -7.44 -7.84
N ALA A 736 -12.72 -6.57 -7.17
CA ALA A 736 -11.84 -6.99 -6.10
C ALA A 736 -12.62 -7.64 -4.95
N PHE A 737 -13.79 -7.08 -4.62
CA PHE A 737 -14.71 -7.63 -3.62
C PHE A 737 -15.40 -8.89 -4.15
N VAL A 738 -16.04 -8.82 -5.32
CA VAL A 738 -16.81 -9.94 -5.90
C VAL A 738 -15.95 -11.19 -6.09
N LYS A 739 -14.72 -11.00 -6.58
CA LYS A 739 -13.80 -12.11 -6.92
C LYS A 739 -12.86 -12.47 -5.77
N SER A 740 -13.02 -11.85 -4.60
CA SER A 740 -12.14 -12.02 -3.43
C SER A 740 -10.65 -11.87 -3.75
N ILE A 741 -10.27 -10.79 -4.46
CA ILE A 741 -8.89 -10.49 -4.86
C ILE A 741 -8.24 -9.55 -3.83
N LEU A 742 -7.18 -10.03 -3.20
CA LEU A 742 -6.60 -9.51 -1.95
C LEU A 742 -5.21 -8.94 -2.10
N GLY A 743 -4.56 -9.24 -3.22
CA GLY A 743 -3.22 -8.81 -3.49
C GLY A 743 -2.95 -8.76 -4.97
N ILE A 744 -1.94 -7.97 -5.31
CA ILE A 744 -1.52 -7.76 -6.70
C ILE A 744 -1.18 -9.10 -7.39
N GLY A 745 -0.59 -10.06 -6.69
CA GLY A 745 -0.33 -11.39 -7.24
C GLY A 745 -1.60 -12.18 -7.60
N GLN A 746 -2.69 -12.02 -6.85
CA GLN A 746 -3.98 -12.63 -7.18
C GLN A 746 -4.64 -11.93 -8.38
N LEU A 747 -4.54 -10.59 -8.45
CA LEU A 747 -4.99 -9.83 -9.60
C LEU A 747 -4.24 -10.24 -10.87
N ARG A 748 -2.91 -10.40 -10.79
CA ARG A 748 -2.06 -10.91 -11.88
C ARG A 748 -2.58 -12.25 -12.41
N ARG A 749 -2.79 -13.22 -11.52
CA ARG A 749 -3.33 -14.55 -11.89
C ARG A 749 -4.75 -14.50 -12.45
N HIS A 750 -5.58 -13.54 -12.01
CA HIS A 750 -6.91 -13.35 -12.58
C HIS A 750 -6.81 -12.87 -14.03
N ILE A 751 -5.96 -11.89 -14.29
CA ILE A 751 -5.74 -11.33 -15.64
C ILE A 751 -5.11 -12.36 -16.57
N GLN A 752 -4.09 -13.11 -16.12
CA GLN A 752 -3.49 -14.21 -16.90
C GLN A 752 -4.52 -15.24 -17.37
N ARG A 753 -5.54 -15.53 -16.55
CA ARG A 753 -6.63 -16.45 -16.95
C ARG A 753 -7.58 -15.84 -17.97
N LEU A 754 -7.82 -14.53 -17.90
CA LEU A 754 -8.70 -13.82 -18.85
C LEU A 754 -8.09 -13.70 -20.25
N PHE A 755 -6.77 -13.71 -20.34
CA PHE A 755 -5.97 -13.58 -21.56
C PHE A 755 -5.09 -14.81 -21.79
N ALA A 756 -5.66 -16.02 -21.62
CA ALA A 756 -4.92 -17.27 -21.78
C ALA A 756 -4.31 -17.37 -23.19
N GLY A 757 -2.98 -17.24 -23.28
CA GLY A 757 -2.22 -17.24 -24.54
C GLY A 757 -1.29 -16.05 -24.68
N ASP A 758 -1.61 -14.92 -24.05
CA ASP A 758 -0.83 -13.67 -24.14
C ASP A 758 0.13 -13.54 -22.95
N ASP A 759 1.33 -12.99 -23.19
CA ASP A 759 2.22 -12.60 -22.08
C ASP A 759 1.58 -11.40 -21.37
N ILE A 760 1.40 -11.48 -20.06
CA ILE A 760 0.80 -10.38 -19.27
C ILE A 760 1.60 -9.07 -19.44
N GLU A 761 2.90 -9.16 -19.67
CA GLU A 761 3.78 -8.00 -19.90
C GLU A 761 3.59 -7.38 -21.31
N SER A 762 2.92 -8.10 -22.22
CA SER A 762 2.57 -7.61 -23.56
C SER A 762 1.22 -6.90 -23.62
N LEU A 763 0.44 -6.95 -22.53
CA LEU A 763 -0.87 -6.32 -22.44
C LEU A 763 -0.74 -4.82 -22.17
N THR A 764 -1.58 -4.02 -22.82
CA THR A 764 -1.68 -2.59 -22.50
C THR A 764 -2.71 -2.35 -21.41
N TYR A 765 -2.32 -1.67 -20.34
CA TYR A 765 -3.20 -1.35 -19.22
C TYR A 765 -3.63 0.11 -19.26
N TYR A 766 -4.79 0.40 -18.68
CA TYR A 766 -5.19 1.75 -18.33
C TYR A 766 -5.80 1.75 -16.95
N ARG A 767 -5.27 2.58 -16.04
CA ARG A 767 -5.78 2.68 -14.66
C ARG A 767 -6.83 3.78 -14.56
N PHE A 768 -7.88 3.54 -13.77
CA PHE A 768 -8.93 4.52 -13.46
C PHE A 768 -9.47 4.35 -12.02
N ARG A 769 -10.21 5.34 -11.53
CA ARG A 769 -10.97 5.28 -10.26
C ARG A 769 -12.47 5.50 -10.50
N SER A 770 -13.32 4.90 -9.67
CA SER A 770 -14.78 5.09 -9.75
C SER A 770 -15.22 6.45 -9.16
N LEU A 771 -16.28 7.04 -9.70
CA LEU A 771 -16.94 8.26 -9.20
C LEU A 771 -17.61 8.08 -7.84
N SER A 772 -18.02 6.85 -7.47
CA SER A 772 -18.55 6.54 -6.13
C SER A 772 -17.56 6.75 -4.97
N PHE A 773 -16.28 7.04 -5.28
CA PHE A 773 -15.27 7.46 -4.31
C PHE A 773 -15.22 8.99 -4.08
N VAL A 774 -15.95 9.78 -4.86
CA VAL A 774 -15.89 11.25 -4.86
C VAL A 774 -17.04 11.90 -4.09
N SER A 775 -18.14 11.19 -3.83
CA SER A 775 -19.38 11.79 -3.27
C SER A 775 -19.60 11.64 -1.75
N ALA A 776 -18.67 11.04 -0.99
CA ALA A 776 -18.83 10.83 0.45
C ALA A 776 -17.83 11.59 1.34
N VAL A 777 -17.00 12.43 0.74
CA VAL A 777 -16.08 13.31 1.46
C VAL A 777 -16.35 14.71 0.95
N ASP A 778 -16.48 15.70 1.83
CA ASP A 778 -16.44 17.10 1.44
C ASP A 778 -15.01 17.41 0.98
N VAL A 779 -14.67 16.95 -0.23
CA VAL A 779 -13.34 17.11 -0.82
C VAL A 779 -13.33 18.46 -1.51
N GLY A 780 -12.89 19.47 -0.76
CA GLY A 780 -12.26 20.62 -1.36
C GLY A 780 -11.16 20.17 -2.33
N SER A 781 -11.40 20.38 -3.62
CA SER A 781 -10.41 20.54 -4.71
C SER A 781 -9.37 19.45 -5.04
N ALA A 782 -9.46 18.21 -4.55
CA ALA A 782 -8.38 17.21 -4.71
C ALA A 782 -8.73 15.85 -5.37
N VAL A 783 -9.65 15.79 -6.34
CA VAL A 783 -9.80 14.60 -7.21
C VAL A 783 -10.04 14.99 -8.67
N ARG A 784 -8.97 15.04 -9.47
CA ARG A 784 -9.03 14.81 -10.92
C ARG A 784 -7.95 13.81 -11.34
N THR A 785 -7.97 12.64 -10.71
CA THR A 785 -7.56 11.40 -11.38
C THR A 785 -8.73 10.95 -12.24
N GLY A 786 -8.47 10.51 -13.47
CA GLY A 786 -9.49 10.05 -14.41
C GLY A 786 -10.58 9.20 -13.76
N THR A 787 -11.76 9.80 -13.62
CA THR A 787 -12.95 9.19 -13.04
C THR A 787 -13.82 8.65 -14.16
N VAL A 788 -14.08 7.35 -14.14
CA VAL A 788 -15.13 6.74 -14.96
C VAL A 788 -16.40 6.72 -14.12
N ASP A 789 -17.51 7.15 -14.72
CA ASP A 789 -18.84 7.11 -14.10
C ASP A 789 -19.31 5.66 -14.03
N ALA A 790 -18.88 4.98 -12.98
CA ALA A 790 -19.16 3.57 -12.72
C ALA A 790 -19.94 3.47 -11.39
N ASP A 791 -21.02 4.23 -11.28
CA ASP A 791 -21.95 4.12 -10.16
C ASP A 791 -22.52 2.70 -10.11
N SER A 792 -21.98 1.93 -9.16
CA SER A 792 -22.40 0.57 -8.89
C SER A 792 -23.43 0.65 -7.77
N THR A 793 -24.63 0.13 -8.01
CA THR A 793 -25.70 0.09 -7.02
C THR A 793 -26.13 -1.35 -6.76
N VAL A 794 -26.71 -1.59 -5.59
CA VAL A 794 -27.39 -2.85 -5.23
C VAL A 794 -28.81 -2.53 -4.78
N ARG A 795 -29.77 -3.35 -5.15
CA ARG A 795 -31.16 -3.18 -4.72
C ARG A 795 -31.32 -3.63 -3.25
N THR A 796 -32.11 -2.91 -2.47
CA THR A 796 -32.47 -3.32 -1.10
C THR A 796 -33.25 -4.64 -1.11
N ALA A 797 -33.17 -5.41 -0.03
CA ALA A 797 -33.81 -6.73 0.06
C ALA A 797 -35.35 -6.69 -0.14
N ASP A 798 -35.99 -5.61 0.30
CA ASP A 798 -37.43 -5.35 0.11
C ASP A 798 -37.80 -4.91 -1.32
N ARG A 799 -36.80 -4.73 -2.18
CA ARG A 799 -36.91 -4.34 -3.59
C ARG A 799 -37.47 -2.93 -3.79
N THR A 800 -37.54 -2.08 -2.77
CA THR A 800 -38.10 -0.73 -2.90
C THR A 800 -37.07 0.32 -3.33
N ASN A 801 -35.80 0.12 -2.94
CA ASN A 801 -34.75 1.12 -3.05
C ASN A 801 -33.46 0.57 -3.68
N TRP A 802 -32.54 1.48 -4.00
CA TRP A 802 -31.20 1.18 -4.52
C TRP A 802 -30.13 1.85 -3.65
N LEU A 803 -29.13 1.08 -3.23
CA LEU A 803 -28.02 1.53 -2.40
C LEU A 803 -26.76 1.69 -3.25
N PRO A 804 -25.99 2.78 -3.10
CA PRO A 804 -24.70 2.93 -3.76
C PRO A 804 -23.64 1.99 -3.14
N LEU A 805 -22.72 1.48 -3.95
CA LEU A 805 -21.64 0.60 -3.50
C LEU A 805 -20.29 1.34 -3.38
N TYR A 806 -19.65 1.20 -2.23
CA TYR A 806 -18.29 1.65 -1.91
C TYR A 806 -17.33 0.44 -1.83
N ARG A 807 -16.33 0.37 -2.70
CA ARG A 807 -15.48 -0.84 -2.91
C ARG A 807 -16.26 -2.14 -3.20
N GLY A 808 -17.47 -2.03 -3.75
CA GLY A 808 -18.38 -3.16 -3.92
C GLY A 808 -19.21 -3.51 -2.67
N LEU A 809 -19.18 -2.69 -1.62
CA LEU A 809 -19.96 -2.88 -0.39
C LEU A 809 -21.06 -1.82 -0.25
N PRO A 810 -22.23 -2.15 0.33
CA PRO A 810 -23.24 -1.16 0.67
C PRO A 810 -22.72 -0.14 1.70
N PRO A 811 -23.40 1.00 1.88
CA PRO A 811 -23.04 1.99 2.88
C PRO A 811 -23.04 1.40 4.29
N ILE A 812 -22.24 1.99 5.17
CA ILE A 812 -22.07 1.49 6.54
C ILE A 812 -23.34 1.84 7.33
N PRO A 813 -23.88 0.89 8.10
CA PRO A 813 -24.87 1.23 9.12
C PRO A 813 -24.27 2.21 10.14
N GLU A 814 -25.09 3.14 10.64
CA GLU A 814 -24.71 3.97 11.77
C GLU A 814 -24.37 3.08 12.98
N VAL A 815 -23.37 3.45 13.78
CA VAL A 815 -23.03 2.71 15.00
C VAL A 815 -24.05 3.05 16.08
N ASN A 816 -25.02 2.17 16.28
CA ASN A 816 -26.07 2.33 17.28
C ASN A 816 -26.48 0.96 17.84
N CYS A 817 -27.33 0.95 18.87
CA CYS A 817 -27.76 -0.29 19.52
C CYS A 817 -28.38 -1.29 18.53
N GLU A 818 -29.20 -0.81 17.59
CA GLU A 818 -29.89 -1.66 16.62
C GLU A 818 -28.90 -2.34 15.68
N SER A 819 -28.00 -1.59 15.05
CA SER A 819 -27.03 -2.13 14.09
C SER A 819 -26.04 -3.09 14.74
N LEU A 820 -25.59 -2.79 15.96
CA LEU A 820 -24.73 -3.66 16.75
C LEU A 820 -25.46 -4.95 17.16
N THR A 821 -26.71 -4.84 17.60
CA THR A 821 -27.54 -6.01 17.96
C THR A 821 -27.79 -6.90 16.76
N GLN A 822 -28.14 -6.30 15.61
CA GLN A 822 -28.38 -7.04 14.37
C GLN A 822 -27.12 -7.78 13.91
N ALA A 823 -25.97 -7.10 13.91
CA ALA A 823 -24.70 -7.69 13.51
C ALA A 823 -24.25 -8.80 14.47
N ALA A 824 -24.36 -8.58 15.79
CA ALA A 824 -24.04 -9.58 16.81
C ALA A 824 -24.90 -10.84 16.65
N ARG A 825 -26.24 -10.68 16.56
CA ARG A 825 -27.19 -11.79 16.40
C ARG A 825 -27.03 -12.53 15.07
N ALA A 826 -26.72 -11.81 14.00
CA ALA A 826 -26.43 -12.47 12.71
C ALA A 826 -25.17 -13.34 12.83
N GLY A 827 -24.13 -12.86 13.51
CA GLY A 827 -22.90 -13.61 13.77
C GLY A 827 -23.12 -14.83 14.67
N THR A 828 -23.82 -14.68 15.80
CA THR A 828 -24.11 -15.79 16.72
C THR A 828 -25.01 -16.83 16.06
N LYS A 829 -26.01 -16.39 15.28
CA LYS A 829 -26.85 -17.27 14.47
C LYS A 829 -26.03 -18.05 13.46
N TRP A 830 -25.12 -17.39 12.74
CA TRP A 830 -24.26 -18.08 11.79
C TRP A 830 -23.41 -19.16 12.47
N ILE A 831 -22.83 -18.87 13.64
CA ILE A 831 -22.07 -19.85 14.42
C ILE A 831 -22.97 -21.03 14.83
N ALA A 832 -24.17 -20.77 15.32
CA ALA A 832 -25.10 -21.79 15.77
C ALA A 832 -25.61 -22.68 14.63
N ASP A 833 -25.99 -22.08 13.50
CA ASP A 833 -26.43 -22.80 12.30
C ASP A 833 -25.27 -23.61 11.67
N SER A 834 -24.03 -23.24 11.98
CA SER A 834 -22.82 -23.89 11.49
C SER A 834 -22.35 -25.08 12.34
N ILE A 835 -23.07 -25.45 13.40
CA ILE A 835 -22.68 -26.62 14.21
C ILE A 835 -22.98 -27.93 13.47
N GLN A 836 -22.00 -28.83 13.47
CA GLN A 836 -22.12 -30.17 12.89
C GLN A 836 -22.73 -31.16 13.89
N PRO A 837 -23.23 -32.33 13.44
CA PRO A 837 -23.81 -33.33 14.32
C PRO A 837 -22.88 -33.81 15.45
N ASP A 838 -21.57 -33.78 15.23
CA ASP A 838 -20.58 -34.15 16.23
C ASP A 838 -20.23 -33.03 17.23
N GLY A 839 -20.76 -31.82 17.02
CA GLY A 839 -20.54 -30.62 17.83
C GLY A 839 -19.49 -29.65 17.26
N ARG A 840 -18.77 -29.98 16.18
CA ARG A 840 -17.81 -29.06 15.55
C ARG A 840 -18.51 -27.94 14.79
N PHE A 841 -18.10 -26.70 14.97
CA PHE A 841 -18.50 -25.60 14.09
C PHE A 841 -17.84 -25.68 12.69
N ILE A 842 -18.44 -25.03 11.69
CA ILE A 842 -17.73 -24.73 10.44
C ILE A 842 -16.57 -23.78 10.74
N TYR A 843 -15.36 -24.22 10.40
CA TYR A 843 -14.14 -23.49 10.72
C TYR A 843 -13.84 -22.35 9.74
N TYR A 844 -14.10 -22.58 8.45
CA TYR A 844 -13.79 -21.68 7.35
C TYR A 844 -14.88 -21.77 6.28
N TYR A 845 -15.27 -20.64 5.70
CA TYR A 845 -16.19 -20.56 4.59
C TYR A 845 -15.80 -19.43 3.63
N ASP A 846 -15.78 -19.70 2.33
CA ASP A 846 -15.54 -18.74 1.26
C ASP A 846 -16.83 -18.46 0.47
N ALA A 847 -17.41 -17.30 0.71
CA ALA A 847 -18.66 -16.89 0.08
C ALA A 847 -18.52 -16.61 -1.42
N ALA A 848 -17.33 -16.33 -1.96
CA ALA A 848 -17.15 -16.09 -3.39
C ALA A 848 -17.34 -17.38 -4.21
N THR A 849 -16.96 -18.50 -3.61
CA THR A 849 -16.92 -19.81 -4.29
C THR A 849 -17.93 -20.80 -3.74
N ASP A 850 -18.66 -20.45 -2.66
CA ASP A 850 -19.50 -21.35 -1.85
C ASP A 850 -18.75 -22.63 -1.48
N THR A 851 -17.53 -22.47 -0.96
CA THR A 851 -16.70 -23.59 -0.53
C THR A 851 -16.24 -23.45 0.90
N ARG A 852 -16.01 -24.60 1.55
CA ARG A 852 -15.32 -24.68 2.84
C ARG A 852 -13.81 -24.95 2.66
N ARG A 853 -13.31 -24.83 1.42
CA ARG A 853 -11.92 -25.12 1.08
C ARG A 853 -11.06 -23.90 1.40
N ASP A 854 -10.17 -24.05 2.36
CA ASP A 854 -9.23 -22.99 2.68
C ASP A 854 -8.19 -22.85 1.57
N HIS A 855 -8.17 -21.69 0.93
CA HIS A 855 -7.23 -21.34 -0.13
C HIS A 855 -5.77 -21.22 0.34
N GLU A 856 -5.52 -20.96 1.63
CA GLU A 856 -4.17 -20.99 2.22
C GLU A 856 -3.65 -22.43 2.32
N HIS A 857 -4.55 -23.41 2.29
CA HIS A 857 -4.23 -24.83 2.44
C HIS A 857 -5.19 -25.69 1.58
N PRO A 858 -5.06 -25.63 0.25
CA PRO A 858 -6.07 -26.14 -0.68
C PRO A 858 -6.16 -27.67 -0.73
N ASN A 859 -5.18 -28.41 -0.25
CA ASN A 859 -5.19 -29.89 -0.31
C ASN A 859 -5.83 -30.53 0.93
N ARG A 860 -6.63 -29.77 1.68
CA ARG A 860 -7.29 -30.23 2.92
C ARG A 860 -8.52 -31.07 2.61
N ASP A 861 -8.67 -32.13 3.38
CA ASP A 861 -9.93 -32.85 3.53
C ASP A 861 -10.76 -32.16 4.63
N PHE A 862 -12.01 -31.87 4.31
CA PHE A 862 -12.94 -31.16 5.20
C PHE A 862 -13.41 -32.05 6.35
N ASP A 863 -13.55 -33.35 6.11
CA ASP A 863 -14.14 -34.27 7.09
C ASP A 863 -13.11 -34.68 8.16
N THR A 864 -11.82 -34.68 7.82
CA THR A 864 -10.71 -35.09 8.67
C THR A 864 -9.78 -33.95 9.14
N ASP A 865 -10.25 -32.69 9.08
CA ASP A 865 -9.43 -31.47 9.22
C ASP A 865 -8.40 -31.51 10.38
N PRO A 866 -7.10 -31.73 10.07
CA PRO A 866 -6.03 -31.78 11.05
C PRO A 866 -5.65 -30.38 11.59
N TYR A 867 -6.34 -29.32 11.15
CA TYR A 867 -6.13 -27.94 11.56
C TYR A 867 -7.33 -27.32 12.30
N TYR A 868 -8.42 -28.06 12.49
CA TYR A 868 -9.47 -27.66 13.43
C TYR A 868 -8.86 -27.45 14.81
N ASN A 869 -9.17 -26.30 15.43
CA ASN A 869 -8.46 -25.81 16.60
C ASN A 869 -9.41 -25.62 17.77
N LEU A 870 -9.20 -26.37 18.86
CA LEU A 870 -10.03 -26.27 20.06
C LEU A 870 -10.06 -24.87 20.68
N LEU A 871 -9.01 -24.04 20.51
CA LEU A 871 -9.06 -22.65 20.98
C LEU A 871 -10.19 -21.86 20.31
N ARG A 872 -10.30 -21.99 18.97
CA ARG A 872 -11.32 -21.29 18.18
C ARG A 872 -12.70 -21.91 18.39
N HIS A 873 -12.75 -23.22 18.62
CA HIS A 873 -13.97 -23.90 19.01
C HIS A 873 -14.53 -23.33 20.32
N GLY A 874 -13.69 -23.26 21.36
CA GLY A 874 -14.08 -22.69 22.65
C GLY A 874 -14.45 -21.21 22.55
N GLY A 875 -13.75 -20.43 21.71
CA GLY A 875 -14.12 -19.04 21.44
C GLY A 875 -15.53 -18.90 20.82
N GLY A 876 -15.90 -19.77 19.87
CA GLY A 876 -17.25 -19.83 19.33
C GLY A 876 -18.31 -20.16 20.38
N ALA A 877 -18.02 -21.11 21.28
CA ALA A 877 -18.91 -21.44 22.41
C ALA A 877 -19.07 -20.26 23.38
N ILE A 878 -17.99 -19.55 23.69
CA ILE A 878 -18.03 -18.32 24.51
C ILE A 878 -18.91 -17.26 23.87
N THR A 879 -18.79 -17.03 22.56
CA THR A 879 -19.64 -16.05 21.85
C THR A 879 -21.13 -16.40 21.95
N LEU A 880 -21.50 -17.68 21.81
CA LEU A 880 -22.88 -18.13 22.01
C LEU A 880 -23.36 -17.95 23.46
N LEU A 881 -22.48 -18.20 24.43
CA LEU A 881 -22.76 -17.99 25.85
C LEU A 881 -22.98 -16.51 26.18
N LEU A 882 -22.19 -15.60 25.61
CA LEU A 882 -22.37 -14.15 25.79
C LEU A 882 -23.73 -13.67 25.24
N ASP A 883 -24.18 -14.21 24.11
CA ASP A 883 -25.49 -13.90 23.54
C ASP A 883 -26.62 -14.39 24.48
N GLY A 884 -26.50 -15.62 24.98
CA GLY A 884 -27.42 -16.17 25.98
C GLY A 884 -27.47 -15.35 27.27
N GLN A 885 -26.32 -14.85 27.74
CA GLN A 885 -26.23 -14.00 28.92
C GLN A 885 -26.97 -12.66 28.72
N LEU A 886 -26.80 -12.02 27.56
CA LEU A 886 -27.47 -10.76 27.24
C LEU A 886 -28.99 -10.95 27.17
N GLU A 887 -29.48 -12.05 26.60
CA GLU A 887 -30.91 -12.39 26.57
C GLU A 887 -31.47 -12.65 27.98
N GLN A 888 -30.70 -13.31 28.86
CA GLN A 888 -31.09 -13.51 30.25
C GLN A 888 -31.20 -12.19 31.02
N GLN A 889 -30.22 -11.28 30.86
CA GLN A 889 -30.24 -9.96 31.49
C GLN A 889 -31.46 -9.13 31.06
N LYS A 890 -31.85 -9.19 29.78
CA LYS A 890 -33.06 -8.50 29.29
C LYS A 890 -34.34 -9.04 29.92
N ARG A 891 -34.42 -10.35 30.18
CA ARG A 891 -35.59 -10.99 30.82
C ARG A 891 -35.72 -10.60 32.29
N ASP A 892 -34.59 -10.46 32.98
CA ASP A 892 -34.56 -10.04 34.38
C ASP A 892 -35.00 -8.57 34.57
N GLN A 893 -35.05 -7.79 33.47
CA GLN A 893 -35.39 -6.36 33.47
C GLN A 893 -36.85 -6.02 33.05
N GLY A 894 -37.75 -6.97 32.72
CA GLY A 894 -39.15 -6.63 32.43
C GLY A 894 -40.17 -7.77 32.24
N PRO A 895 -41.45 -7.60 32.64
CA PRO A 895 -42.51 -8.60 32.48
C PRO A 895 -43.20 -8.44 31.11
N GLY A 896 -42.62 -9.03 30.05
CA GLY A 896 -43.24 -8.95 28.71
C GLY A 896 -42.59 -9.76 27.59
N CYS A 897 -41.40 -10.33 27.78
CA CYS A 897 -40.78 -11.14 26.74
C CYS A 897 -41.45 -12.51 26.63
N ASP A 898 -41.94 -12.83 25.42
CA ASP A 898 -42.53 -14.12 25.06
C ASP A 898 -41.58 -15.27 25.43
N ARG A 899 -42.08 -16.23 26.21
CA ARG A 899 -41.29 -17.24 26.94
C ARG A 899 -41.13 -18.56 26.17
N THR A 900 -41.41 -18.66 24.88
CA THR A 900 -41.43 -19.99 24.22
C THR A 900 -40.85 -20.11 22.80
N SER A 901 -40.21 -21.28 22.59
CA SER A 901 -39.76 -21.98 21.36
C SER A 901 -38.29 -21.88 20.91
N ASN A 902 -37.63 -20.72 20.95
CA ASN A 902 -36.25 -20.61 20.46
C ASN A 902 -35.14 -20.94 21.49
N ASP A 903 -35.43 -20.90 22.80
CA ASP A 903 -34.41 -21.05 23.86
C ASP A 903 -33.77 -22.44 23.93
N ASN A 904 -34.57 -23.49 23.72
CA ASN A 904 -34.05 -24.86 23.77
C ASN A 904 -33.06 -25.12 22.63
N LEU A 905 -33.28 -24.51 21.46
CA LEU A 905 -32.40 -24.68 20.30
C LEU A 905 -31.00 -24.12 20.56
N TRP A 906 -30.90 -22.95 21.21
CA TRP A 906 -29.62 -22.30 21.51
C TRP A 906 -28.83 -23.03 22.59
N ARG A 907 -29.51 -23.42 23.67
CA ARG A 907 -28.87 -24.23 24.74
C ARG A 907 -28.37 -25.56 24.19
N ASP A 908 -29.15 -26.23 23.35
CA ASP A 908 -28.75 -27.50 22.72
C ASP A 908 -27.50 -27.33 21.84
N VAL A 909 -27.39 -26.22 21.09
CA VAL A 909 -26.18 -25.91 20.29
C VAL A 909 -24.97 -25.72 21.20
N ILE A 910 -25.10 -24.93 22.26
CA ILE A 910 -24.02 -24.69 23.23
C ILE A 910 -23.58 -26.01 23.86
N GLU A 911 -24.52 -26.80 24.37
CA GLU A 911 -24.24 -28.10 24.99
C GLU A 911 -23.55 -29.05 24.02
N ARG A 912 -24.04 -29.19 22.78
CA ARG A 912 -23.36 -30.03 21.76
C ARG A 912 -21.92 -29.60 21.50
N SER A 913 -21.65 -28.29 21.48
CA SER A 913 -20.28 -27.80 21.29
C SER A 913 -19.39 -28.14 22.51
N LEU A 914 -19.89 -27.91 23.73
CA LEU A 914 -19.15 -28.21 24.96
C LEU A 914 -18.94 -29.72 25.13
N ASP A 915 -19.92 -30.54 24.78
CA ASP A 915 -19.80 -32.01 24.78
C ASP A 915 -18.74 -32.49 23.78
N PHE A 916 -18.61 -31.84 22.62
CA PHE A 916 -17.50 -32.10 21.71
C PHE A 916 -16.16 -31.78 22.36
N PHE A 917 -16.03 -30.61 22.98
CA PHE A 917 -14.81 -30.18 23.66
C PHE A 917 -14.42 -31.13 24.80
N VAL A 918 -15.36 -31.48 25.69
CA VAL A 918 -15.14 -32.37 26.83
C VAL A 918 -14.68 -33.76 26.38
N ARG A 919 -15.22 -34.28 25.26
CA ARG A 919 -14.76 -35.55 24.66
C ARG A 919 -13.30 -35.53 24.19
N GLN A 920 -12.68 -34.36 24.04
CA GLN A 920 -11.26 -34.21 23.67
C GLN A 920 -10.33 -34.10 24.89
N LEU A 921 -10.87 -34.13 26.11
CA LEU A 921 -10.07 -34.10 27.33
C LEU A 921 -9.37 -35.44 27.54
N VAL A 922 -8.07 -35.38 27.82
CA VAL A 922 -7.27 -36.55 28.20
C VAL A 922 -6.94 -36.43 29.67
N GLU A 923 -7.41 -37.41 30.45
CA GLU A 923 -7.19 -37.47 31.89
C GLU A 923 -5.82 -38.05 32.23
N TYR A 924 -5.20 -37.50 33.27
CA TYR A 924 -3.95 -37.97 33.85
C TYR A 924 -3.90 -37.64 35.35
N ARG A 925 -2.86 -38.14 36.03
CA ARG A 925 -2.55 -37.74 37.41
C ARG A 925 -1.38 -36.78 37.44
N THR A 926 -1.51 -35.67 38.16
CA THR A 926 -0.40 -34.74 38.39
C THR A 926 0.69 -35.41 39.23
N ALA A 927 1.87 -34.78 39.30
CA ALA A 927 2.95 -35.23 40.19
C ALA A 927 2.53 -35.24 41.67
N HIS A 928 1.53 -34.44 42.04
CA HIS A 928 0.97 -34.34 43.40
C HIS A 928 -0.19 -35.32 43.64
N GLY A 929 -0.61 -36.07 42.63
CA GLY A 929 -1.64 -37.11 42.74
C GLY A 929 -3.06 -36.68 42.35
N ASP A 930 -3.26 -35.39 42.06
CA ASP A 930 -4.55 -34.81 41.66
C ASP A 930 -5.02 -35.37 40.32
N GLN A 931 -6.34 -35.48 40.13
CA GLN A 931 -6.92 -35.84 38.84
C GLN A 931 -6.98 -34.59 37.96
N ALA A 932 -6.24 -34.60 36.86
CA ALA A 932 -6.17 -33.48 35.94
C ALA A 932 -6.52 -33.92 34.52
N ALA A 933 -6.92 -32.96 33.68
CA ALA A 933 -7.18 -33.22 32.28
C ALA A 933 -6.71 -32.06 31.39
N TYR A 934 -6.22 -32.39 30.20
CA TYR A 934 -5.81 -31.41 29.21
C TYR A 934 -6.58 -31.59 27.91
N ALA A 935 -6.84 -30.49 27.20
CA ALA A 935 -7.49 -30.53 25.90
C ALA A 935 -6.49 -31.01 24.83
N PHE A 936 -6.71 -32.21 24.28
CA PHE A 936 -5.84 -32.81 23.27
C PHE A 936 -6.57 -33.01 21.95
N TYR A 937 -6.09 -32.36 20.90
CA TYR A 937 -6.70 -32.49 19.59
C TYR A 937 -5.68 -32.25 18.48
N ASN A 938 -5.81 -32.98 17.38
CA ASN A 938 -4.88 -32.89 16.25
C ASN A 938 -3.40 -32.96 16.68
N ARG A 939 -3.11 -33.97 17.52
CA ARG A 939 -1.76 -34.30 17.99
C ARG A 939 -1.13 -33.24 18.90
N LYS A 940 -1.92 -32.31 19.45
CA LYS A 940 -1.42 -31.18 20.26
C LYS A 940 -2.30 -30.96 21.48
N ALA A 941 -1.66 -30.68 22.62
CA ALA A 941 -2.31 -30.13 23.80
C ALA A 941 -1.76 -28.74 24.06
N LYS A 942 -2.50 -27.73 23.58
CA LYS A 942 -2.14 -26.31 23.70
C LYS A 942 -2.68 -25.77 25.02
N LEU A 943 -1.86 -25.04 25.77
CA LEU A 943 -2.27 -24.38 27.02
C LEU A 943 -3.55 -23.55 26.83
N GLY A 944 -3.57 -22.72 25.79
CA GLY A 944 -4.72 -21.86 25.48
C GLY A 944 -6.01 -22.62 25.20
N GLY A 945 -5.93 -23.86 24.68
CA GLY A 945 -7.10 -24.71 24.43
C GLY A 945 -7.76 -25.16 25.74
N SER A 946 -6.95 -25.56 26.72
CA SER A 946 -7.41 -25.85 28.07
C SER A 946 -7.95 -24.59 28.78
N GLY A 947 -7.28 -23.44 28.59
CA GLY A 947 -7.68 -22.15 29.17
C GLY A 947 -9.04 -21.64 28.67
N ILE A 948 -9.21 -21.51 27.35
CA ILE A 948 -10.48 -21.10 26.74
C ILE A 948 -11.58 -22.14 26.98
N GLY A 949 -11.24 -23.43 26.98
CA GLY A 949 -12.16 -24.49 27.38
C GLY A 949 -12.72 -24.29 28.78
N LEU A 950 -11.85 -24.08 29.76
CA LEU A 950 -12.25 -23.79 31.13
C LEU A 950 -13.11 -22.53 31.21
N CYS A 951 -12.75 -21.47 30.48
CA CYS A 951 -13.55 -20.25 30.39
C CYS A 951 -14.98 -20.55 29.92
N ALA A 952 -15.14 -21.32 28.84
CA ALA A 952 -16.46 -21.67 28.29
C ALA A 952 -17.28 -22.53 29.26
N LEU A 953 -16.67 -23.54 29.89
CA LEU A 953 -17.35 -24.39 30.86
C LEU A 953 -17.75 -23.62 32.12
N ALA A 954 -16.90 -22.69 32.58
CA ALA A 954 -17.19 -21.85 33.74
C ALA A 954 -18.34 -20.89 33.45
N MET A 955 -18.32 -20.23 32.29
CA MET A 955 -19.40 -19.36 31.84
C MET A 955 -20.72 -20.13 31.71
N TYR A 956 -20.72 -21.34 31.14
CA TYR A 956 -21.91 -22.18 31.05
C TYR A 956 -22.50 -22.47 32.44
N GLN A 957 -21.66 -22.93 33.37
CA GLN A 957 -22.10 -23.22 34.75
C GLN A 957 -22.67 -21.98 35.43
N HIS A 958 -22.05 -20.82 35.24
CA HIS A 958 -22.50 -19.56 35.81
C HIS A 958 -23.84 -19.08 35.20
N ILE A 959 -23.99 -19.13 33.88
CA ILE A 959 -25.18 -18.64 33.17
C ILE A 959 -26.38 -19.56 33.42
N PHE A 960 -26.20 -20.87 33.23
CA PHE A 960 -27.31 -21.83 33.30
C PHE A 960 -27.51 -22.45 34.67
N GLN A 961 -26.62 -22.19 35.63
CA GLN A 961 -26.65 -22.81 36.98
C GLN A 961 -26.71 -24.34 36.91
N ASP A 962 -26.06 -24.93 35.91
CA ASP A 962 -26.01 -26.37 35.64
C ASP A 962 -24.59 -26.89 35.88
N SER A 963 -24.46 -27.92 36.72
CA SER A 963 -23.19 -28.48 37.19
C SER A 963 -22.65 -29.65 36.36
N ARG A 964 -23.25 -29.98 35.21
CA ARG A 964 -22.86 -31.14 34.39
C ARG A 964 -21.37 -31.20 34.02
N TYR A 965 -20.70 -30.05 33.86
CA TYR A 965 -19.28 -29.95 33.51
C TYR A 965 -18.38 -29.58 34.70
N ALA A 966 -18.89 -29.66 35.94
CA ALA A 966 -18.15 -29.26 37.13
C ALA A 966 -16.88 -30.09 37.34
N LEU A 967 -16.96 -31.41 37.11
CA LEU A 967 -15.82 -32.31 37.24
C LEU A 967 -14.76 -32.04 36.16
N ASP A 968 -15.17 -31.80 34.92
CA ASP A 968 -14.26 -31.49 33.81
C ASP A 968 -13.56 -30.14 34.04
N SER A 969 -14.29 -29.17 34.57
CA SER A 969 -13.76 -27.86 34.95
C SER A 969 -12.70 -27.98 36.04
N LEU A 970 -12.95 -28.79 37.08
CA LEU A 970 -11.97 -29.04 38.15
C LEU A 970 -10.69 -29.69 37.61
N LYS A 971 -10.82 -30.72 36.75
CA LYS A 971 -9.67 -31.38 36.11
C LYS A 971 -8.84 -30.43 35.25
N LEU A 972 -9.49 -29.50 34.54
CA LEU A 972 -8.80 -28.46 33.76
C LEU A 972 -8.11 -27.44 34.65
N VAL A 973 -8.72 -27.03 35.77
CA VAL A 973 -8.11 -26.15 36.77
C VAL A 973 -6.83 -26.78 37.32
N ASP A 974 -6.89 -28.06 37.69
CA ASP A 974 -5.73 -28.79 38.21
C ASP A 974 -4.62 -28.92 37.17
N HIS A 975 -4.96 -29.17 35.91
CA HIS A 975 -4.00 -29.14 34.83
C HIS A 975 -3.36 -27.76 34.65
N LEU A 976 -4.15 -26.70 34.51
CA LEU A 976 -3.64 -25.34 34.27
C LEU A 976 -2.78 -24.84 35.43
N CYS A 977 -3.15 -25.14 36.68
CA CYS A 977 -2.33 -24.82 37.85
C CYS A 977 -0.99 -25.58 37.86
N ASN A 978 -0.99 -26.83 37.37
CA ASN A 978 0.21 -27.66 37.24
C ASN A 978 1.10 -27.26 36.06
N GLU A 979 0.57 -26.56 35.05
CA GLU A 979 1.36 -25.99 33.95
C GLU A 979 2.06 -24.68 34.33
N ILE A 980 1.94 -24.20 35.59
CA ILE A 980 2.68 -23.04 36.10
C ILE A 980 3.83 -23.53 36.98
N ASN A 981 5.07 -23.26 36.57
CA ASN A 981 6.26 -23.59 37.35
C ASN A 981 6.46 -22.65 38.55
N ASP A 982 7.49 -22.92 39.36
CA ASP A 982 7.81 -22.14 40.56
C ASP A 982 8.23 -20.69 40.28
N GLN A 983 8.58 -20.37 39.02
CA GLN A 983 8.89 -19.00 38.58
C GLN A 983 7.66 -18.26 38.04
N GLY A 984 6.53 -18.95 37.85
CA GLY A 984 5.32 -18.39 37.25
C GLY A 984 5.24 -18.50 35.74
N GLU A 985 6.21 -19.11 35.08
CA GLU A 985 6.12 -19.38 33.65
C GLU A 985 5.12 -20.52 33.40
N PHE A 986 4.24 -20.29 32.44
CA PHE A 986 3.37 -21.34 31.92
C PHE A 986 4.12 -22.22 30.91
N ARG A 987 3.85 -23.52 30.93
CA ARG A 987 4.19 -24.38 29.81
C ARG A 987 3.24 -24.13 28.64
N TYR A 988 3.75 -23.75 27.48
CA TYR A 988 2.91 -23.33 26.34
C TYR A 988 2.19 -24.50 25.67
N TYR A 989 2.81 -25.67 25.66
CA TYR A 989 2.25 -26.91 25.16
C TYR A 989 2.49 -28.00 26.18
N HIS A 990 1.46 -28.79 26.49
CA HIS A 990 1.63 -30.01 27.26
C HIS A 990 2.13 -31.15 26.35
N ILE A 991 1.54 -31.27 25.16
CA ILE A 991 1.91 -32.21 24.08
C ILE A 991 2.08 -31.42 22.77
N TYR A 992 3.16 -31.68 22.03
CA TYR A 992 3.38 -31.14 20.69
C TYR A 992 3.73 -32.26 19.70
N LEU A 993 2.85 -32.51 18.73
CA LEU A 993 2.97 -33.59 17.75
C LEU A 993 3.12 -34.99 18.40
N ASP A 994 2.20 -35.29 19.32
CA ASP A 994 2.14 -36.49 20.18
C ASP A 994 3.25 -36.65 21.22
N GLU A 995 4.24 -35.75 21.25
CA GLU A 995 5.34 -35.81 22.19
C GLU A 995 5.12 -34.86 23.38
N PRO A 996 5.29 -35.32 24.63
CA PRO A 996 5.28 -34.44 25.80
C PRO A 996 6.37 -33.39 25.73
N VAL A 997 6.03 -32.15 26.08
CA VAL A 997 7.01 -31.04 26.11
C VAL A 997 7.66 -30.96 27.48
N ALA A 998 8.97 -31.15 27.52
CA ALA A 998 9.76 -30.95 28.73
C ALA A 998 9.97 -29.46 29.02
N TRP A 999 10.10 -29.08 30.31
CA TRP A 999 10.33 -27.69 30.73
C TRP A 999 11.56 -27.04 30.06
N LYS A 1000 12.64 -27.80 29.86
CA LYS A 1000 13.85 -27.33 29.16
C LYS A 1000 13.60 -26.90 27.70
N ASP A 1001 12.53 -27.42 27.10
CA ASP A 1001 12.16 -27.19 25.71
C ASP A 1001 11.01 -26.16 25.58
N ASN A 1002 10.46 -25.67 26.70
CA ASN A 1002 9.28 -24.80 26.72
C ASN A 1002 9.46 -23.55 25.84
N GLN A 1003 10.63 -22.90 25.93
CA GLN A 1003 10.95 -21.70 25.14
C GLN A 1003 10.87 -21.92 23.62
N LYS A 1004 11.11 -23.15 23.12
CA LYS A 1004 11.01 -23.46 21.69
C LYS A 1004 9.57 -23.35 21.17
N TYR A 1005 8.60 -23.47 22.06
CA TYR A 1005 7.18 -23.49 21.75
C TYR A 1005 6.45 -22.24 22.27
N PHE A 1006 7.20 -21.15 22.48
CA PHE A 1006 6.68 -19.88 22.97
C PHE A 1006 5.37 -19.48 22.26
N SER A 1007 4.37 -19.14 23.06
CA SER A 1007 3.10 -18.57 22.59
C SER A 1007 2.79 -17.32 23.39
N PHE A 1008 2.61 -16.20 22.70
CA PHE A 1008 2.34 -14.92 23.33
C PHE A 1008 0.97 -14.90 24.04
N TYR A 1009 -0.04 -15.54 23.44
CA TYR A 1009 -1.45 -15.43 23.86
C TYR A 1009 -1.93 -16.54 24.81
N TYR A 1010 -1.33 -17.74 24.74
CA TYR A 1010 -1.83 -18.89 25.50
C TYR A 1010 -1.86 -18.68 27.02
N PRO A 1011 -0.86 -18.00 27.62
CA PRO A 1011 -0.94 -17.66 29.04
C PRO A 1011 -2.14 -16.76 29.36
N GLY A 1012 -2.43 -15.74 28.55
CA GLY A 1012 -3.58 -14.84 28.76
C GLY A 1012 -4.91 -15.60 28.70
N GLU A 1013 -5.05 -16.55 27.77
CA GLU A 1013 -6.21 -17.44 27.65
C GLU A 1013 -6.39 -18.33 28.89
N ALA A 1014 -5.30 -18.84 29.45
CA ALA A 1014 -5.30 -19.62 30.69
C ALA A 1014 -5.67 -18.77 31.92
N ILE A 1015 -5.13 -17.55 32.02
CA ILE A 1015 -5.47 -16.60 33.09
C ILE A 1015 -6.98 -16.29 33.06
N LEU A 1016 -7.56 -16.01 31.89
CA LEU A 1016 -8.99 -15.74 31.76
C LEU A 1016 -9.84 -16.95 32.17
N GLY A 1017 -9.48 -18.17 31.76
CA GLY A 1017 -10.21 -19.38 32.17
C GLY A 1017 -10.17 -19.59 33.69
N LEU A 1018 -9.00 -19.44 34.31
CA LEU A 1018 -8.82 -19.57 35.75
C LEU A 1018 -9.55 -18.45 36.52
N SER A 1019 -9.57 -17.23 36.00
CA SER A 1019 -10.29 -16.11 36.63
C SER A 1019 -11.81 -16.35 36.61
N GLN A 1020 -12.36 -16.76 35.46
CA GLN A 1020 -13.78 -17.06 35.32
C GLN A 1020 -14.23 -18.17 36.27
N TYR A 1021 -13.45 -19.26 36.35
CA TYR A 1021 -13.75 -20.37 37.26
C TYR A 1021 -13.69 -19.94 38.73
N SER A 1022 -12.57 -19.33 39.14
CA SER A 1022 -12.31 -19.00 40.55
C SER A 1022 -13.31 -18.00 41.14
N GLN A 1023 -13.80 -17.06 40.31
CA GLN A 1023 -14.74 -16.04 40.73
C GLN A 1023 -16.20 -16.47 40.65
N HIS A 1024 -16.59 -17.19 39.59
CA HIS A 1024 -18.01 -17.39 39.26
C HIS A 1024 -18.52 -18.81 39.52
N VAL A 1025 -17.62 -19.78 39.72
CA VAL A 1025 -17.97 -21.21 39.85
C VAL A 1025 -17.38 -21.87 41.10
N CYS A 1026 -16.15 -21.51 41.49
CA CYS A 1026 -15.46 -22.15 42.61
C CYS A 1026 -16.14 -21.84 43.95
N ASN A 1027 -16.66 -22.87 44.62
CA ASN A 1027 -17.34 -22.74 45.91
C ASN A 1027 -16.45 -23.03 47.13
N SER A 1028 -15.25 -23.58 46.92
CA SER A 1028 -14.29 -23.93 47.97
C SER A 1028 -13.29 -22.79 48.16
N GLU A 1029 -13.25 -22.21 49.37
CA GLU A 1029 -12.31 -21.13 49.68
C GLU A 1029 -10.84 -21.59 49.60
N ALA A 1030 -10.56 -22.83 50.02
CA ALA A 1030 -9.23 -23.42 49.94
C ALA A 1030 -8.78 -23.60 48.48
N ASP A 1031 -9.66 -24.09 47.60
CA ASP A 1031 -9.34 -24.23 46.18
C ASP A 1031 -9.21 -22.88 45.48
N ARG A 1032 -10.09 -21.92 45.82
CA ARG A 1032 -9.97 -20.56 45.31
C ARG A 1032 -8.64 -19.94 45.70
N ARG A 1033 -8.21 -20.09 46.95
CA ARG A 1033 -6.90 -19.61 47.42
C ARG A 1033 -5.75 -20.25 46.65
N ARG A 1034 -5.79 -21.57 46.44
CA ARG A 1034 -4.78 -22.29 45.64
C ARG A 1034 -4.67 -21.74 44.22
N VAL A 1035 -5.81 -21.49 43.57
CA VAL A 1035 -5.84 -20.89 42.21
C VAL A 1035 -5.30 -19.47 42.24
N PHE A 1036 -5.69 -18.64 43.22
CA PHE A 1036 -5.22 -17.27 43.35
C PHE A 1036 -3.71 -17.17 43.57
N ASP A 1037 -3.12 -18.05 44.39
CA ASP A 1037 -1.67 -18.10 44.59
C ASP A 1037 -0.93 -18.39 43.27
N LYS A 1038 -1.46 -19.32 42.46
CA LYS A 1038 -0.93 -19.62 41.12
C LYS A 1038 -1.11 -18.45 40.15
N LEU A 1039 -2.25 -17.76 40.17
CA LEU A 1039 -2.52 -16.58 39.34
C LEU A 1039 -1.58 -15.42 39.66
N HIS A 1040 -1.31 -15.14 40.94
CA HIS A 1040 -0.33 -14.12 41.34
C HIS A 1040 1.07 -14.44 40.82
N LEU A 1041 1.49 -15.70 40.96
CA LEU A 1041 2.79 -16.16 40.48
C LEU A 1041 2.90 -15.98 38.95
N ALA A 1042 1.87 -16.39 38.22
CA ALA A 1042 1.84 -16.26 36.77
C ALA A 1042 1.78 -14.80 36.29
N LEU A 1043 0.93 -13.95 36.89
CA LEU A 1043 0.83 -12.53 36.53
C LEU A 1043 2.15 -11.80 36.78
N ARG A 1044 2.84 -12.10 37.88
CA ARG A 1044 4.18 -11.56 38.15
C ARG A 1044 5.14 -11.90 37.01
N PHE A 1045 5.19 -13.16 36.58
CA PHE A 1045 6.05 -13.59 35.48
C PHE A 1045 5.67 -12.89 34.17
N LEU A 1046 4.38 -12.89 33.81
CA LEU A 1046 3.89 -12.34 32.53
C LEU A 1046 4.12 -10.83 32.39
N LEU A 1047 4.11 -10.09 33.50
CA LEU A 1047 4.22 -8.64 33.52
C LEU A 1047 5.63 -8.13 33.82
N ARG A 1048 6.47 -8.90 34.53
CA ARG A 1048 7.84 -8.48 34.89
C ARG A 1048 8.91 -9.21 34.10
N ASP A 1049 8.82 -10.53 34.02
CA ASP A 1049 9.93 -11.37 33.55
C ASP A 1049 9.80 -11.67 32.04
N ARG A 1050 8.60 -12.03 31.57
CA ARG A 1050 8.30 -12.29 30.14
C ARG A 1050 8.74 -11.14 29.21
N PRO A 1051 8.48 -9.85 29.51
CA PRO A 1051 8.92 -8.75 28.65
C PRO A 1051 10.44 -8.62 28.51
N GLN A 1052 11.19 -9.08 29.52
CA GLN A 1052 12.66 -9.04 29.50
C GLN A 1052 13.23 -10.25 28.76
N LEU A 1053 12.62 -11.42 28.96
CA LEU A 1053 13.06 -12.69 28.36
C LEU A 1053 12.73 -12.81 26.86
N HIS A 1054 11.62 -12.21 26.43
CA HIS A 1054 11.04 -12.37 25.08
C HIS A 1054 10.85 -11.02 24.38
N LYS A 1055 11.80 -10.09 24.54
CA LYS A 1055 11.69 -8.69 24.06
C LYS A 1055 11.37 -8.59 22.57
N GLU A 1056 11.90 -9.50 21.76
CA GLU A 1056 11.69 -9.60 20.31
C GLU A 1056 10.25 -9.91 19.90
N HIS A 1057 9.44 -10.46 20.82
CA HIS A 1057 8.05 -10.82 20.56
C HIS A 1057 7.07 -9.67 20.83
N TYR A 1058 7.51 -8.58 21.47
CA TYR A 1058 6.69 -7.41 21.75
C TYR A 1058 6.71 -6.45 20.55
N GLN A 1059 5.59 -6.39 19.83
CA GLN A 1059 5.42 -5.55 18.65
C GLN A 1059 5.03 -4.11 19.02
N SER A 1060 5.14 -3.17 18.06
CA SER A 1060 4.74 -1.77 18.26
C SER A 1060 3.23 -1.57 18.46
N LEU A 1061 2.42 -2.52 17.98
CA LEU A 1061 0.97 -2.60 18.21
C LEU A 1061 0.68 -3.86 19.06
N PRO A 1062 0.98 -3.82 20.37
CA PRO A 1062 0.76 -4.94 21.27
C PRO A 1062 -0.75 -5.16 21.49
N SER A 1063 -1.15 -6.41 21.73
CA SER A 1063 -2.47 -6.73 22.27
C SER A 1063 -2.53 -8.16 22.82
N ASP A 1064 -2.17 -8.37 24.09
CA ASP A 1064 -2.52 -9.61 24.79
C ASP A 1064 -3.97 -9.50 25.32
N SER A 1065 -4.96 -9.39 24.40
CA SER A 1065 -6.35 -9.07 24.76
C SER A 1065 -6.98 -10.05 25.74
N TRP A 1066 -6.58 -11.33 25.68
CA TRP A 1066 -7.01 -12.34 26.64
C TRP A 1066 -6.50 -12.05 28.05
N LEU A 1067 -5.22 -11.68 28.18
CA LEU A 1067 -4.66 -11.25 29.46
C LEU A 1067 -5.32 -9.96 29.97
N MET A 1068 -5.63 -9.01 29.09
CA MET A 1068 -6.35 -7.79 29.46
C MET A 1068 -7.75 -8.10 30.03
N MET A 1069 -8.49 -9.02 29.38
CA MET A 1069 -9.79 -9.50 29.87
C MET A 1069 -9.66 -10.23 31.20
N GLY A 1070 -8.65 -11.09 31.36
CA GLY A 1070 -8.39 -11.80 32.62
C GLY A 1070 -8.06 -10.84 33.78
N ILE A 1071 -7.24 -9.81 33.53
CA ILE A 1071 -6.93 -8.77 34.52
C ILE A 1071 -8.19 -7.96 34.88
N ASN A 1072 -8.99 -7.58 33.88
CA ASN A 1072 -10.25 -6.87 34.11
C ASN A 1072 -11.22 -7.69 34.97
N ASP A 1073 -11.34 -8.99 34.72
CA ASP A 1073 -12.16 -9.90 35.52
C ASP A 1073 -11.61 -10.01 36.95
N LEU A 1074 -10.31 -10.22 37.13
CA LEU A 1074 -9.68 -10.35 38.46
C LEU A 1074 -9.75 -9.07 39.29
N TRP A 1075 -9.91 -7.89 38.68
CA TRP A 1075 -9.96 -6.61 39.38
C TRP A 1075 -11.09 -6.49 40.42
N ASP A 1076 -12.13 -7.32 40.30
CA ASP A 1076 -13.24 -7.37 41.26
C ASP A 1076 -12.79 -7.94 42.62
N VAL A 1077 -11.70 -8.72 42.64
CA VAL A 1077 -11.07 -9.24 43.85
C VAL A 1077 -10.01 -8.26 44.36
N ALA A 1078 -10.14 -7.84 45.62
CA ALA A 1078 -9.32 -6.77 46.20
C ALA A 1078 -7.79 -7.04 46.15
N GLU A 1079 -7.35 -8.28 46.29
CA GLU A 1079 -5.92 -8.64 46.29
C GLU A 1079 -5.26 -8.55 44.90
N PHE A 1080 -6.05 -8.53 43.81
CA PHE A 1080 -5.55 -8.37 42.45
C PHE A 1080 -5.52 -6.91 41.98
N ARG A 1081 -5.81 -5.94 42.85
CA ARG A 1081 -5.82 -4.50 42.51
C ARG A 1081 -4.43 -3.87 42.50
N GLU A 1082 -3.50 -4.51 41.80
CA GLU A 1082 -2.11 -4.09 41.70
C GLU A 1082 -1.91 -3.02 40.63
N VAL A 1083 -1.03 -2.05 40.91
CA VAL A 1083 -0.74 -0.94 39.98
C VAL A 1083 -0.20 -1.44 38.65
N GLU A 1084 0.65 -2.46 38.69
CA GLU A 1084 1.27 -3.04 37.49
C GLU A 1084 0.24 -3.71 36.57
N TYR A 1085 -0.83 -4.28 37.12
CA TYR A 1085 -1.82 -5.01 36.35
C TYR A 1085 -2.67 -4.05 35.52
N LYS A 1086 -3.21 -3.00 36.16
CA LYS A 1086 -3.93 -1.96 35.43
C LYS A 1086 -3.03 -1.18 34.47
N ARG A 1087 -1.75 -0.98 34.82
CA ARG A 1087 -0.78 -0.32 33.95
C ARG A 1087 -0.59 -1.09 32.65
N PHE A 1088 -0.43 -2.41 32.71
CA PHE A 1088 -0.33 -3.25 31.51
C PHE A 1088 -1.53 -3.05 30.57
N VAL A 1089 -2.75 -3.13 31.12
CA VAL A 1089 -3.98 -2.97 30.35
C VAL A 1089 -4.08 -1.57 29.71
N PHE A 1090 -3.78 -0.52 30.47
CA PHE A 1090 -3.86 0.86 29.95
C PHE A 1090 -2.73 1.20 28.97
N ASP A 1091 -1.49 0.74 29.21
CA ASP A 1091 -0.36 1.00 28.31
C ASP A 1091 -0.60 0.35 26.93
N ASP A 1092 -1.12 -0.88 26.89
CA ASP A 1092 -1.50 -1.56 25.64
C ASP A 1092 -2.68 -0.83 24.94
N ALA A 1093 -3.74 -0.49 25.68
CA ALA A 1093 -4.89 0.22 25.12
C ALA A 1093 -4.53 1.61 24.59
N ASP A 1094 -3.71 2.37 25.33
CA ASP A 1094 -3.22 3.69 24.92
C ASP A 1094 -2.42 3.62 23.62
N GLN A 1095 -1.60 2.58 23.47
CA GLN A 1095 -0.84 2.33 22.25
C GLN A 1095 -1.75 1.88 21.09
N MET A 1096 -2.79 1.08 21.35
CA MET A 1096 -3.80 0.73 20.34
C MET A 1096 -4.54 1.97 19.83
N VAL A 1097 -4.99 2.85 20.72
CA VAL A 1097 -5.67 4.11 20.36
C VAL A 1097 -4.74 5.03 19.58
N ARG A 1098 -3.46 5.11 19.97
CA ARG A 1098 -2.45 5.90 19.25
C ARG A 1098 -2.20 5.39 17.82
N LEU A 1099 -2.33 4.09 17.60
CA LEU A 1099 -2.10 3.42 16.32
C LEU A 1099 -3.42 3.04 15.62
N MET A 1100 -4.44 3.89 15.79
CA MET A 1100 -5.74 3.77 15.14
C MET A 1100 -5.90 4.94 14.16
N TYR A 1101 -6.46 4.69 12.99
CA TYR A 1101 -6.84 5.76 12.06
C TYR A 1101 -8.04 6.52 12.61
N THR A 1102 -7.96 7.86 12.58
CA THR A 1102 -9.03 8.77 12.99
C THR A 1102 -9.73 9.37 11.77
N GLU A 1103 -10.84 10.05 11.98
CA GLU A 1103 -11.52 10.79 10.90
C GLU A 1103 -10.62 11.88 10.27
N GLU A 1104 -9.65 12.38 11.02
CA GLU A 1104 -8.75 13.45 10.58
C GLU A 1104 -7.57 12.95 9.73
N ASP A 1105 -7.10 11.72 9.98
CA ASP A 1105 -5.86 11.20 9.40
C ASP A 1105 -6.04 9.97 8.49
N ALA A 1106 -7.25 9.42 8.39
CA ALA A 1106 -7.51 8.24 7.57
C ALA A 1106 -7.29 8.51 6.08
N LEU A 1107 -6.47 7.68 5.41
CA LEU A 1107 -6.23 7.77 3.96
C LEU A 1107 -7.50 7.54 3.12
N TYR A 1108 -8.44 6.78 3.66
CA TYR A 1108 -9.74 6.51 3.06
C TYR A 1108 -10.80 6.47 4.16
N PRO A 1109 -12.07 6.85 3.88
CA PRO A 1109 -13.13 6.87 4.89
C PRO A 1109 -13.35 5.52 5.60
N ASP A 1110 -12.97 4.41 4.97
CA ASP A 1110 -13.06 3.05 5.51
C ASP A 1110 -11.89 2.60 6.38
N TYR A 1111 -10.87 3.44 6.53
CA TYR A 1111 -9.74 3.15 7.41
C TYR A 1111 -10.04 3.59 8.85
N VAL A 1112 -10.90 4.59 9.04
CA VAL A 1112 -11.31 5.12 10.35
C VAL A 1112 -11.69 3.99 11.31
N GLY A 1113 -11.11 4.02 12.51
CA GLY A 1113 -11.33 3.01 13.55
C GLY A 1113 -10.54 1.71 13.40
N SER A 1114 -9.78 1.56 12.30
CA SER A 1114 -8.89 0.42 12.12
C SER A 1114 -7.48 0.70 12.64
N PHE A 1115 -6.80 -0.34 13.11
CA PHE A 1115 -5.42 -0.23 13.61
C PHE A 1115 -4.38 -0.28 12.50
N TYR A 1116 -3.16 0.20 12.78
CA TYR A 1116 -2.00 0.09 11.89
C TYR A 1116 -0.68 -0.14 12.65
N TYR A 1117 0.31 -0.78 12.02
CA TYR A 1117 1.66 -0.93 12.60
C TYR A 1117 2.56 0.26 12.24
N GLN A 1118 2.47 0.73 11.00
CA GLN A 1118 3.04 1.97 10.52
C GLN A 1118 1.96 2.76 9.80
N TYR A 1119 1.88 4.06 10.08
CA TYR A 1119 0.90 4.93 9.41
C TYR A 1119 1.04 4.84 7.87
N GLY A 1120 -0.08 4.59 7.19
CA GLY A 1120 -0.17 4.30 5.76
C GLY A 1120 -0.22 2.79 5.41
N ASP A 1121 -0.06 1.89 6.39
CA ASP A 1121 -0.37 0.47 6.18
C ASP A 1121 -1.87 0.28 5.90
N HIS A 1122 -2.23 -0.86 5.28
CA HIS A 1122 -3.63 -1.25 5.15
C HIS A 1122 -4.32 -1.30 6.53
N PRO A 1123 -5.62 -0.99 6.61
CA PRO A 1123 -6.35 -0.98 7.86
C PRO A 1123 -6.46 -2.40 8.41
N PHE A 1124 -6.25 -2.54 9.71
CA PHE A 1124 -6.45 -3.77 10.45
C PHE A 1124 -7.60 -3.59 11.46
N PRO A 1125 -8.87 -3.68 11.01
CA PRO A 1125 -10.02 -3.77 11.91
C PRO A 1125 -10.04 -5.15 12.59
N ASP A 1126 -9.47 -5.23 13.79
CA ASP A 1126 -9.15 -6.50 14.47
C ASP A 1126 -10.06 -6.71 15.69
N GLY A 1127 -10.92 -7.73 15.62
CA GLY A 1127 -11.89 -8.02 16.69
C GLY A 1127 -11.24 -8.39 18.03
N ALA A 1128 -10.09 -9.09 18.02
CA ALA A 1128 -9.41 -9.45 19.25
C ALA A 1128 -8.90 -8.20 19.99
N ARG A 1129 -8.31 -7.23 19.28
CA ARG A 1129 -7.98 -5.90 19.83
C ARG A 1129 -9.20 -5.14 20.31
N ALA A 1130 -10.33 -5.23 19.60
CA ALA A 1130 -11.59 -4.61 20.03
C ALA A 1130 -12.02 -5.14 21.41
N GLU A 1131 -11.93 -6.45 21.65
CA GLU A 1131 -12.21 -7.03 22.97
C GLU A 1131 -11.21 -6.60 24.05
N GLY A 1132 -9.93 -6.45 23.70
CA GLY A 1132 -8.91 -5.92 24.61
C GLY A 1132 -9.18 -4.46 24.99
N LEU A 1133 -9.53 -3.62 24.01
CA LEU A 1133 -9.93 -2.23 24.23
C LEU A 1133 -11.20 -2.13 25.08
N MET A 1134 -12.16 -3.04 24.87
CA MET A 1134 -13.35 -3.15 25.70
C MET A 1134 -13.02 -3.52 27.15
N ALA A 1135 -12.08 -4.44 27.37
CA ALA A 1135 -11.60 -4.78 28.71
C ALA A 1135 -10.91 -3.59 29.39
N ALA A 1136 -10.16 -2.77 28.64
CA ALA A 1136 -9.55 -1.54 29.16
C ALA A 1136 -10.61 -0.49 29.53
N TYR A 1137 -11.66 -0.34 28.73
CA TYR A 1137 -12.80 0.53 29.04
C TYR A 1137 -13.52 0.07 30.32
N GLN A 1138 -13.83 -1.23 30.44
CA GLN A 1138 -14.44 -1.78 31.66
C GLN A 1138 -13.55 -1.58 32.89
N LEU A 1139 -12.24 -1.79 32.75
CA LEU A 1139 -11.31 -1.55 33.84
C LEU A 1139 -11.24 -0.08 34.23
N ALA A 1140 -11.28 0.85 33.26
CA ALA A 1140 -11.33 2.28 33.53
C ALA A 1140 -12.58 2.68 34.32
N LEU A 1141 -13.74 2.08 34.02
CA LEU A 1141 -14.97 2.22 34.81
C LEU A 1141 -14.77 1.74 36.25
N LYS A 1142 -14.22 0.53 36.43
CA LYS A 1142 -13.94 -0.04 37.78
C LYS A 1142 -12.94 0.79 38.59
N VAL A 1143 -11.99 1.44 37.93
CA VAL A 1143 -10.97 2.30 38.57
C VAL A 1143 -11.46 3.73 38.81
N GLY A 1144 -12.46 4.19 38.05
CA GLY A 1144 -12.97 5.57 38.10
C GLY A 1144 -12.11 6.59 37.34
N ASP A 1145 -11.39 6.17 36.30
CA ASP A 1145 -10.53 7.05 35.48
C ASP A 1145 -11.34 7.71 34.35
N GLN A 1146 -11.94 8.86 34.63
CA GLN A 1146 -12.84 9.58 33.71
C GLN A 1146 -12.20 9.92 32.35
N GLN A 1147 -10.91 10.25 32.33
CA GLN A 1147 -10.22 10.60 31.08
C GLN A 1147 -10.08 9.38 30.16
N ARG A 1148 -9.73 8.23 30.74
CA ARG A 1148 -9.64 6.97 29.99
C ARG A 1148 -11.00 6.41 29.60
N ILE A 1149 -12.02 6.60 30.45
CA ILE A 1149 -13.40 6.21 30.14
C ILE A 1149 -13.85 6.85 28.82
N GLU A 1150 -13.76 8.17 28.68
CA GLU A 1150 -14.18 8.84 27.44
C GLU A 1150 -13.33 8.41 26.25
N ARG A 1151 -12.00 8.42 26.41
CA ARG A 1151 -11.07 8.09 25.32
C ARG A 1151 -11.26 6.66 24.79
N TYR A 1152 -11.42 5.67 25.68
CA TYR A 1152 -11.62 4.28 25.26
C TYR A 1152 -13.04 4.03 24.74
N ARG A 1153 -14.03 4.76 25.25
CA ARG A 1153 -15.40 4.75 24.72
C ARG A 1153 -15.42 5.21 23.26
N GLU A 1154 -14.86 6.38 22.96
CA GLU A 1154 -14.73 6.91 21.59
C GLU A 1154 -14.01 5.90 20.68
N ALA A 1155 -12.90 5.34 21.17
CA ALA A 1155 -12.14 4.36 20.41
C ALA A 1155 -12.93 3.06 20.16
N CYS A 1156 -13.73 2.57 21.11
CA CYS A 1156 -14.62 1.42 20.91
C CYS A 1156 -15.67 1.71 19.82
N VAL A 1157 -16.26 2.91 19.81
CA VAL A 1157 -17.22 3.32 18.77
C VAL A 1157 -16.56 3.35 17.39
N GLN A 1158 -15.34 3.89 17.29
CA GLN A 1158 -14.60 3.92 16.03
C GLN A 1158 -14.26 2.50 15.53
N VAL A 1159 -13.80 1.62 16.41
CA VAL A 1159 -13.53 0.21 16.06
C VAL A 1159 -14.81 -0.50 15.61
N ALA A 1160 -15.93 -0.27 16.29
CA ALA A 1160 -17.23 -0.80 15.89
C ALA A 1160 -17.64 -0.34 14.48
N ARG A 1161 -17.42 0.94 14.15
CA ARG A 1161 -17.63 1.48 12.80
C ARG A 1161 -16.80 0.73 11.76
N ALA A 1162 -15.55 0.42 12.07
CA ALA A 1162 -14.65 -0.30 11.17
C ALA A 1162 -15.07 -1.76 10.97
N THR A 1163 -15.45 -2.46 12.05
CA THR A 1163 -15.82 -3.88 12.01
C THR A 1163 -17.22 -4.13 11.45
N LEU A 1164 -18.17 -3.19 11.56
CA LEU A 1164 -19.51 -3.31 10.96
C LEU A 1164 -19.43 -3.46 9.44
N ARG A 1165 -18.44 -2.82 8.78
CA ARG A 1165 -18.20 -2.94 7.33
C ARG A 1165 -17.81 -4.34 6.87
N LEU A 1166 -17.32 -5.16 7.80
CA LEU A 1166 -16.89 -6.53 7.53
C LEU A 1166 -18.02 -7.54 7.71
N CYS A 1167 -19.12 -7.13 8.33
CA CYS A 1167 -20.28 -7.97 8.55
C CYS A 1167 -21.01 -8.19 7.22
N ASN A 1168 -21.36 -9.43 6.92
CA ASN A 1168 -22.14 -9.76 5.75
C ASN A 1168 -23.63 -9.58 6.05
N THR A 1169 -24.24 -8.57 5.45
CA THR A 1169 -25.68 -8.37 5.38
C THR A 1169 -26.25 -8.95 4.10
N ARG A 1170 -27.60 -9.01 3.99
CA ARG A 1170 -28.29 -9.42 2.75
C ARG A 1170 -27.90 -8.55 1.56
N GLU A 1171 -27.68 -7.26 1.78
CA GLU A 1171 -27.32 -6.27 0.76
C GLU A 1171 -25.86 -6.41 0.33
N SER A 1172 -24.99 -6.95 1.20
CA SER A 1172 -23.57 -7.18 0.87
C SER A 1172 -23.29 -8.56 0.26
N ALA A 1173 -24.19 -9.53 0.46
CA ALA A 1173 -24.05 -10.90 -0.03
C ALA A 1173 -24.51 -11.09 -1.49
N TYR A 1174 -24.80 -10.00 -2.21
CA TYR A 1174 -25.37 -10.00 -3.56
C TYR A 1174 -24.54 -10.76 -4.61
N SER A 1175 -23.22 -10.89 -4.40
CA SER A 1175 -22.33 -11.58 -5.31
C SER A 1175 -22.02 -13.03 -4.93
N ALA A 1176 -22.49 -13.47 -3.75
CA ALA A 1176 -22.24 -14.84 -3.28
C ALA A 1176 -23.14 -15.82 -4.05
N PRO A 1177 -22.65 -17.00 -4.47
CA PRO A 1177 -23.50 -18.02 -5.08
C PRO A 1177 -24.62 -18.51 -4.15
N ASN A 1178 -24.41 -18.41 -2.83
CA ASN A 1178 -25.36 -18.73 -1.77
C ASN A 1178 -25.42 -17.60 -0.73
N PRO A 1179 -26.26 -16.57 -0.95
CA PRO A 1179 -26.34 -15.40 -0.07
C PRO A 1179 -26.78 -15.74 1.36
N ASP A 1180 -27.77 -16.62 1.53
CA ASP A 1180 -28.33 -16.96 2.85
C ASP A 1180 -27.29 -17.59 3.78
N ARG A 1181 -26.38 -18.41 3.23
CA ARG A 1181 -25.27 -19.01 3.98
C ARG A 1181 -24.16 -18.02 4.34
N THR A 1182 -24.15 -16.87 3.69
CA THR A 1182 -23.11 -15.83 3.80
C THR A 1182 -23.46 -14.78 4.85
N VAL A 1183 -24.75 -14.50 5.03
CA VAL A 1183 -25.27 -13.53 6.01
C VAL A 1183 -24.83 -13.91 7.43
N GLY A 1184 -24.36 -12.93 8.20
CA GLY A 1184 -23.80 -13.13 9.54
C GLY A 1184 -22.32 -13.52 9.56
N GLY A 1185 -21.75 -13.90 8.41
CA GLY A 1185 -20.30 -14.01 8.26
C GLY A 1185 -19.60 -12.67 8.50
N ILE A 1186 -18.47 -12.67 9.20
CA ILE A 1186 -17.68 -11.46 9.48
C ILE A 1186 -16.30 -11.65 8.88
N ARG A 1187 -15.99 -10.82 7.89
CA ARG A 1187 -14.76 -10.91 7.09
C ARG A 1187 -13.54 -10.40 7.85
N PHE A 1188 -12.36 -10.86 7.44
CA PHE A 1188 -11.09 -10.33 8.00
C PHE A 1188 -10.68 -8.99 7.38
N LYS A 1189 -11.10 -8.72 6.13
CA LYS A 1189 -10.80 -7.50 5.37
C LYS A 1189 -11.92 -7.19 4.40
N LEU A 1190 -12.01 -5.94 3.95
CA LEU A 1190 -13.08 -5.46 3.08
C LEU A 1190 -13.21 -6.22 1.76
N THR A 1191 -12.10 -6.55 1.08
CA THR A 1191 -12.13 -7.27 -0.21
C THR A 1191 -12.08 -8.80 -0.09
N ARG A 1192 -12.13 -9.36 1.12
CA ARG A 1192 -12.20 -10.83 1.35
C ARG A 1192 -13.64 -11.29 1.36
N GLN A 1193 -13.99 -12.33 0.61
CA GLN A 1193 -15.32 -12.97 0.75
C GLN A 1193 -15.32 -14.11 1.77
N TRP A 1194 -14.15 -14.65 2.07
CA TRP A 1194 -14.03 -15.70 3.06
C TRP A 1194 -13.90 -15.15 4.47
N PHE A 1195 -14.36 -15.96 5.41
CA PHE A 1195 -14.28 -15.70 6.83
C PHE A 1195 -14.06 -17.02 7.58
N ARG A 1196 -13.56 -16.88 8.81
CA ARG A 1196 -13.30 -18.00 9.72
C ARG A 1196 -14.11 -17.82 10.97
N ILE A 1197 -14.31 -18.89 11.72
CA ILE A 1197 -15.01 -18.80 13.00
C ILE A 1197 -14.39 -17.74 13.93
N ASP A 1198 -13.07 -17.59 13.94
CA ASP A 1198 -12.39 -16.62 14.82
C ASP A 1198 -12.66 -15.16 14.44
N THR A 1199 -12.94 -14.87 13.17
CA THR A 1199 -13.28 -13.50 12.77
C THR A 1199 -14.69 -13.11 13.18
N ILE A 1200 -15.60 -14.10 13.24
CA ILE A 1200 -16.96 -13.90 13.73
C ILE A 1200 -16.97 -13.80 15.25
N GLN A 1201 -16.32 -14.75 15.94
CA GLN A 1201 -16.36 -14.85 17.40
C GLN A 1201 -15.90 -13.55 18.07
N HIS A 1202 -14.77 -12.98 17.65
CA HIS A 1202 -14.18 -11.83 18.33
C HIS A 1202 -15.01 -10.56 18.13
N VAL A 1203 -15.51 -10.33 16.91
CA VAL A 1203 -16.32 -9.15 16.60
C VAL A 1203 -17.70 -9.24 17.23
N ALA A 1204 -18.36 -10.40 17.16
CA ALA A 1204 -19.65 -10.60 17.81
C ALA A 1204 -19.53 -10.51 19.34
N SER A 1205 -18.52 -11.13 19.95
CA SER A 1205 -18.25 -11.00 21.39
C SER A 1205 -17.98 -9.55 21.80
N PHE A 1206 -17.23 -8.79 20.99
CA PHE A 1206 -17.01 -7.36 21.22
C PHE A 1206 -18.35 -6.58 21.23
N TYR A 1207 -19.21 -6.79 20.25
CA TYR A 1207 -20.52 -6.12 20.20
C TYR A 1207 -21.42 -6.52 21.38
N LEU A 1208 -21.47 -7.80 21.73
CA LEU A 1208 -22.25 -8.28 22.88
C LEU A 1208 -21.76 -7.64 24.19
N LYS A 1209 -20.45 -7.54 24.38
CA LYS A 1209 -19.85 -6.85 25.55
C LYS A 1209 -20.13 -5.36 25.56
N LEU A 1210 -20.11 -4.71 24.39
CA LEU A 1210 -20.43 -3.29 24.24
C LEU A 1210 -21.92 -3.02 24.56
N LEU A 1211 -22.82 -3.86 24.05
CA LEU A 1211 -24.27 -3.79 24.30
C LEU A 1211 -24.64 -4.06 25.76
N ALA A 1212 -23.87 -4.87 26.47
CA ALA A 1212 -24.05 -5.13 27.90
C ALA A 1212 -23.72 -3.91 28.79
N THR A 1213 -23.24 -2.81 28.22
CA THR A 1213 -23.05 -1.55 28.95
C THR A 1213 -24.31 -0.69 28.89
N ASN A 1214 -24.61 0.00 29.99
CA ASN A 1214 -25.83 0.82 30.13
C ASN A 1214 -25.92 1.99 29.14
N GLU A 1215 -24.81 2.39 28.51
CA GLU A 1215 -24.76 3.53 27.58
C GLU A 1215 -25.13 3.18 26.13
N PHE A 1216 -25.11 1.89 25.76
CA PHE A 1216 -25.45 1.40 24.41
C PHE A 1216 -26.60 0.38 24.42
N SER A 1217 -27.26 0.22 25.58
CA SER A 1217 -28.50 -0.56 25.69
C SER A 1217 -29.65 0.18 24.99
N PRO A 1218 -30.58 -0.54 24.33
CA PRO A 1218 -31.74 0.11 23.72
C PRO A 1218 -32.57 0.77 24.81
N SER A 1219 -32.96 2.03 24.61
CA SER A 1219 -33.89 2.66 25.54
C SER A 1219 -35.24 1.95 25.42
N ALA A 1220 -36.02 1.88 26.51
CA ALA A 1220 -37.36 1.28 26.48
C ALA A 1220 -38.31 1.98 25.47
N SER A 1221 -37.92 3.13 24.92
CA SER A 1221 -38.59 3.85 23.84
C SER A 1221 -38.31 3.33 22.42
N ASP A 1222 -37.29 2.49 22.22
CA ASP A 1222 -36.86 2.03 20.88
C ASP A 1222 -37.52 0.72 20.42
N VAL A 1223 -38.43 0.14 21.22
CA VAL A 1223 -39.14 -1.12 20.93
C VAL A 1223 -40.57 -0.86 20.41
N ALA A 1224 -40.80 0.25 19.72
CA ALA A 1224 -42.03 0.44 18.96
C ALA A 1224 -41.85 -0.17 17.55
N GLU A 1225 -42.56 -1.27 17.28
CA GLU A 1225 -42.56 -1.96 15.98
C GLU A 1225 -42.81 -0.99 14.81
N PRO A 1226 -42.02 -1.03 13.72
CA PRO A 1226 -42.34 -0.29 12.51
C PRO A 1226 -43.34 -1.08 11.65
N THR A 1227 -44.53 -0.51 11.48
CA THR A 1227 -45.57 -0.88 10.50
C THR A 1227 -45.17 -0.63 9.05
#